data_AF-A0A089LLU5-F1
#
_entry.id   AF-A0A089LLU5-F1
#
_cell.length_a   1.000
_cell.length_b   1.000
_cell.length_c   1.000
_cell.angle_alpha   90.00
_cell.angle_beta   90.00
_cell.angle_gamma   90.00
#
_symmetry.space_group_name_H-M   'P 1'
#
loop_
_entity.id
_entity.type
_entity.pdbx_description
1 polymer ?
#
loop_
_entity_poly.entity_id
_entity_poly.type
_entity_poly.pdbx_seq_one_letter_code
_entity_poly.pdbx_strand_id
1 'polypeptide(L)'
;MIRKRWLPQILSAVMFLSIIMNVFIIPPKQVQAASIGTVDENDTIYQIMVDRFYDGDPSNNATGSAIRYTEDSEEDFRYMKGGDWQGVIDKLPYIHDMGYTAIWISPVAEPQVTNRDNNGTGRNTAYHGYNVKDPNAANPYFGTKEKLKELVDSAHALGIKVVIDVVPNHIGDYMLGTQAYYDISSLQPAAPFNNPAWYHHNGDINWSLVDGNYTQWAQDYMENHDLAGLDDIDFDVPAAKSAIFSSIKGWFDYTGADGARVDAAKLMKPTDIGDLQNLLGVNTFGENFDGNAEFVSRWVGANKEWGMLDFPLFFSVLNSFAYGQSFDSNIKSTLALDSYYNGNANHMVTFIDNHDRNRFLTEAGGSVAKLQNALTFIFTVRGVPVVFQGTEQNKGNGNGSIISGGIADTWNRWSMVKRDANGNVVQNYFNENTDTYQYVAKLNQIRKNYEALRKGTQREMWSAQNLYAFSRRVDSGTNTGQEVISVFSNASSGTQTVTIPLRTESTLPVGTVLVNQLNPSDTVTVASGGTTGKQITVSVGANAAKIYAKALADTTAPSVPANVAVTALSASSLKVNWTASTDNVAVTGYEVYRDGTLVGTTSSTSYTDSNLAASTTYSYTVKAYDAAGNKSAASSPAATGTTLTPDTEAPSVPQNVTATSSSSSSATVTWSASTDNVGVTGYEVYRDGVKVGTTATTSYTDTGLAASTSYSYTVKAYDAAGNLSAFSAAALATTAAGNNVTIYYKQGYTTPYIHYRPAGGTWTTAPGVPIPASEYTGYNKITINIGTATQLEACFNNGSGTWDSNNGSNYLFGVGTWTYTPTGSIVSGKPNVDTTAPSVPQGVTATSSSASSATITWTASTDNVAVTGYEVYRDGTKVGTTATTSYTDTGLAASTTYTYTVKAYDAAGNLSAASGAATATTSAGSTATIYYKNDSFASKYIYYKLDGASTWTTSPGVQMNSSSYSGYSVATIQLGTATGLTAAFNNGSGTWDNNGSNNYHFGTGASSLVNGNLYSGEPQSDSVTFRVTVPSNTPASGPVYISGSFNSWNAADSAYQLTKGSDGVYSITLNLPAGTAVTYKFTRGSWTSVESTSSGADISNRTLTPSGGPQTVQITVARWKDL
;
A
#
# COMPACT_ATOMS: atom_id res chain seq x y z
N MET A 1 29.72 -65.42 0.47
CA MET A 1 30.10 -66.33 -0.64
C MET A 1 28.90 -67.24 -0.92
N ILE A 2 28.69 -67.60 -2.19
CA ILE A 2 27.57 -68.40 -2.76
C ILE A 2 26.39 -67.58 -3.33
N ARG A 3 26.33 -67.65 -4.66
CA ARG A 3 25.32 -67.16 -5.61
C ARG A 3 24.18 -68.17 -5.77
N LYS A 4 23.00 -67.64 -6.11
CA LYS A 4 22.00 -68.10 -7.11
C LYS A 4 21.64 -69.60 -7.17
N ARG A 5 20.33 -69.88 -7.04
CA ARG A 5 19.45 -70.39 -8.12
C ARG A 5 18.00 -70.53 -7.62
N TRP A 6 17.08 -70.87 -8.53
CA TRP A 6 15.59 -70.83 -8.45
C TRP A 6 15.07 -69.43 -8.83
N LEU A 7 14.31 -69.19 -9.91
CA LEU A 7 13.13 -69.93 -10.37
C LEU A 7 12.79 -69.56 -11.84
N PRO A 8 12.62 -70.51 -12.78
CA PRO A 8 12.05 -70.27 -14.10
C PRO A 8 10.52 -70.44 -14.04
N GLN A 9 9.81 -69.45 -13.50
CA GLN A 9 8.33 -69.38 -13.56
C GLN A 9 7.77 -67.95 -13.76
N ILE A 10 8.64 -66.96 -14.02
CA ILE A 10 8.25 -65.54 -14.18
C ILE A 10 8.21 -65.10 -15.66
N LEU A 11 8.67 -65.94 -16.61
CA LEU A 11 8.80 -65.51 -18.02
C LEU A 11 7.52 -65.63 -18.87
N SER A 12 6.49 -66.36 -18.43
CA SER A 12 5.26 -66.53 -19.23
C SER A 12 4.10 -65.61 -18.81
N ALA A 13 4.14 -64.99 -17.63
CA ALA A 13 3.12 -64.02 -17.19
C ALA A 13 3.39 -62.58 -17.67
N VAL A 14 4.64 -62.24 -18.00
CA VAL A 14 5.03 -60.90 -18.45
C VAL A 14 4.81 -60.70 -19.96
N MET A 15 4.79 -61.77 -20.76
CA MET A 15 4.50 -61.70 -22.21
C MET A 15 3.01 -61.60 -22.56
N PHE A 16 2.09 -62.01 -21.67
CA PHE A 16 0.65 -61.89 -21.93
C PHE A 16 0.06 -60.55 -21.46
N LEU A 17 0.71 -59.87 -20.50
CA LEU A 17 0.31 -58.52 -20.05
C LEU A 17 0.77 -57.40 -21.02
N SER A 18 1.75 -57.68 -21.89
CA SER A 18 2.27 -56.73 -22.88
C SER A 18 1.48 -56.73 -24.21
N ILE A 19 0.60 -57.70 -24.43
CA ILE A 19 -0.20 -57.83 -25.68
C ILE A 19 -1.63 -57.29 -25.51
N ILE A 20 -2.17 -57.17 -24.29
CA ILE A 20 -3.51 -56.59 -24.05
C ILE A 20 -3.46 -55.08 -23.74
N MET A 21 -2.27 -54.50 -23.47
CA MET A 21 -2.08 -53.05 -23.34
C MET A 21 -1.80 -52.32 -24.67
N ASN A 22 -1.89 -53.00 -25.82
CA ASN A 22 -1.57 -52.45 -27.14
C ASN A 22 -2.78 -52.31 -28.10
N VAL A 23 -4.03 -52.40 -27.62
CA VAL A 23 -5.24 -52.35 -28.49
C VAL A 23 -6.21 -51.19 -28.21
N PHE A 24 -5.89 -50.28 -27.28
CA PHE A 24 -6.62 -48.99 -27.18
C PHE A 24 -5.67 -47.81 -26.90
N ILE A 25 -4.53 -47.77 -27.58
CA ILE A 25 -3.89 -46.48 -27.87
C ILE A 25 -4.68 -45.92 -29.06
N ILE A 26 -5.78 -45.24 -28.76
CA ILE A 26 -6.28 -44.23 -29.70
C ILE A 26 -5.12 -43.24 -29.80
N PRO A 27 -4.45 -43.08 -30.96
CA PRO A 27 -3.46 -42.02 -31.09
C PRO A 27 -4.15 -40.73 -30.66
N PRO A 28 -3.49 -39.84 -29.89
CA PRO A 28 -4.08 -38.53 -29.62
C PRO A 28 -4.52 -38.00 -30.99
N LYS A 29 -5.83 -37.76 -31.12
CA LYS A 29 -6.41 -37.26 -32.35
C LYS A 29 -5.56 -36.05 -32.70
N GLN A 30 -4.81 -36.12 -33.80
CA GLN A 30 -4.11 -34.96 -34.35
C GLN A 30 -5.20 -33.94 -34.67
N VAL A 31 -5.50 -33.09 -33.70
CA VAL A 31 -6.25 -31.87 -33.91
C VAL A 31 -5.22 -30.97 -34.56
N GLN A 32 -5.18 -30.99 -35.89
CA GLN A 32 -4.58 -29.89 -36.63
C GLN A 32 -5.28 -28.64 -36.11
N ALA A 33 -4.57 -27.80 -35.34
CA ALA A 33 -5.12 -26.53 -34.89
C ALA A 33 -5.59 -25.80 -36.15
N ALA A 34 -6.85 -25.36 -36.14
CA ALA A 34 -7.36 -24.54 -37.23
C ALA A 34 -6.53 -23.26 -37.25
N SER A 35 -5.99 -22.89 -38.41
CA SER A 35 -5.31 -21.61 -38.60
C SER A 35 -6.15 -20.48 -37.98
N ILE A 36 -5.53 -19.66 -37.14
CA ILE A 36 -6.18 -18.53 -36.45
C ILE A 36 -6.00 -17.21 -37.21
N GLY A 37 -5.52 -17.27 -38.46
CA GLY A 37 -5.29 -16.14 -39.35
C GLY A 37 -3.84 -15.66 -39.34
N THR A 38 -3.52 -14.70 -40.23
CA THR A 38 -2.19 -14.09 -40.32
C THR A 38 -2.00 -12.96 -39.31
N VAL A 39 -0.76 -12.60 -38.97
CA VAL A 39 -0.48 -11.35 -38.23
C VAL A 39 -1.04 -10.15 -38.98
N ASP A 40 -1.74 -9.27 -38.27
CA ASP A 40 -2.36 -8.05 -38.81
C ASP A 40 -2.33 -6.90 -37.79
N GLU A 41 -2.99 -5.78 -38.09
CA GLU A 41 -2.97 -4.58 -37.24
C GLU A 41 -3.67 -4.76 -35.90
N ASN A 42 -4.43 -5.85 -35.73
CA ASN A 42 -5.08 -6.17 -34.47
C ASN A 42 -4.11 -6.73 -33.43
N ASP A 43 -2.91 -7.13 -33.87
CA ASP A 43 -1.99 -7.86 -33.03
C ASP A 43 -1.09 -6.95 -32.18
N THR A 44 -0.52 -7.58 -31.16
CA THR A 44 0.64 -7.11 -30.39
C THR A 44 1.61 -8.28 -30.24
N ILE A 45 2.90 -8.02 -30.42
CA ILE A 45 3.91 -9.06 -30.59
C ILE A 45 4.88 -9.04 -29.41
N TYR A 46 5.11 -10.21 -28.80
CA TYR A 46 6.18 -10.43 -27.83
C TYR A 46 7.36 -11.12 -28.50
N GLN A 47 8.50 -10.43 -28.62
CA GLN A 47 9.70 -10.96 -29.25
C GLN A 47 10.53 -11.80 -28.26
N ILE A 48 10.88 -13.00 -28.69
CA ILE A 48 11.55 -14.03 -27.89
C ILE A 48 12.87 -14.41 -28.56
N MET A 49 13.94 -14.36 -27.78
CA MET A 49 15.19 -15.02 -28.15
C MET A 49 15.19 -16.41 -27.49
N VAL A 50 14.94 -17.46 -28.26
CA VAL A 50 14.59 -18.79 -27.74
C VAL A 50 15.64 -19.30 -26.75
N ASP A 51 16.93 -19.26 -27.11
CA ASP A 51 18.06 -19.65 -26.24
C ASP A 51 18.08 -18.91 -24.88
N ARG A 52 17.54 -17.70 -24.83
CA ARG A 52 17.60 -16.80 -23.66
C ARG A 52 16.30 -16.79 -22.85
N PHE A 53 15.26 -17.50 -23.27
CA PHE A 53 13.94 -17.38 -22.68
C PHE A 53 13.73 -18.35 -21.53
N TYR A 54 13.63 -19.66 -21.82
CA TYR A 54 13.46 -20.67 -20.79
C TYR A 54 13.94 -22.03 -21.31
N ASP A 55 14.62 -22.78 -20.45
CA ASP A 55 15.10 -24.14 -20.70
C ASP A 55 14.04 -25.10 -20.15
N GLY A 56 13.28 -25.71 -21.06
CA GLY A 56 12.19 -26.65 -20.76
C GLY A 56 12.57 -28.11 -21.02
N ASP A 57 13.60 -28.35 -21.83
CA ASP A 57 14.17 -29.67 -22.11
C ASP A 57 15.71 -29.63 -22.09
N PRO A 58 16.33 -29.79 -20.91
CA PRO A 58 17.78 -29.75 -20.78
C PRO A 58 18.53 -30.83 -21.57
N SER A 59 17.82 -31.82 -22.14
CA SER A 59 18.44 -32.91 -22.91
C SER A 59 18.92 -32.48 -24.30
N ASN A 60 18.40 -31.38 -24.83
CA ASN A 60 18.81 -30.82 -26.12
C ASN A 60 19.86 -29.69 -25.98
N ASN A 61 20.24 -29.32 -24.76
CA ASN A 61 21.21 -28.27 -24.48
C ASN A 61 22.54 -28.52 -25.19
N ALA A 62 23.15 -27.45 -25.69
CA ALA A 62 24.50 -27.50 -26.22
C ALA A 62 25.49 -28.06 -25.18
N THR A 63 26.53 -28.75 -25.64
CA THR A 63 27.53 -29.40 -24.76
C THR A 63 28.94 -28.88 -25.01
N GLY A 64 29.85 -29.15 -24.08
CA GLY A 64 31.26 -28.76 -24.21
C GLY A 64 31.44 -27.24 -24.21
N SER A 65 32.29 -26.73 -25.10
CA SER A 65 32.63 -25.31 -25.17
C SER A 65 31.55 -24.43 -25.81
N ALA A 66 30.45 -25.02 -26.30
CA ALA A 66 29.38 -24.26 -26.94
C ALA A 66 28.37 -23.65 -25.93
N ILE A 67 28.36 -24.12 -24.68
CA ILE A 67 27.45 -23.66 -23.64
C ILE A 67 28.21 -22.95 -22.52
N ARG A 68 27.66 -21.85 -22.02
CA ARG A 68 28.10 -21.23 -20.75
C ARG A 68 26.89 -20.67 -20.02
N TYR A 69 26.62 -21.13 -18.81
CA TYR A 69 25.45 -20.68 -18.06
C TYR A 69 25.60 -19.31 -17.39
N THR A 70 26.83 -18.90 -17.05
CA THR A 70 27.07 -17.62 -16.38
C THR A 70 26.76 -16.43 -17.27
N GLU A 71 26.55 -15.27 -16.65
CA GLU A 71 26.38 -13.98 -17.32
C GLU A 71 27.16 -12.92 -16.53
N ASP A 72 28.43 -13.23 -16.22
CA ASP A 72 29.26 -12.42 -15.32
C ASP A 72 30.31 -11.60 -16.09
N SER A 73 30.52 -11.91 -17.37
CA SER A 73 31.37 -11.18 -18.30
C SER A 73 30.71 -11.04 -19.67
N GLU A 74 31.16 -10.07 -20.48
CA GLU A 74 30.65 -9.86 -21.84
C GLU A 74 30.81 -11.11 -22.70
N GLU A 75 31.94 -11.80 -22.52
CA GLU A 75 32.25 -13.03 -23.23
C GLU A 75 31.21 -14.11 -22.96
N ASP A 76 30.63 -14.17 -21.76
CA ASP A 76 29.63 -15.20 -21.46
C ASP A 76 28.37 -15.06 -22.32
N PHE A 77 27.99 -13.84 -22.71
CA PHE A 77 26.81 -13.57 -23.55
C PHE A 77 26.96 -14.07 -24.98
N ARG A 78 28.17 -14.47 -25.36
CA ARG A 78 28.50 -14.99 -26.68
C ARG A 78 28.20 -16.49 -26.83
N TYR A 79 27.77 -17.17 -25.77
CA TYR A 79 27.54 -18.63 -25.77
C TYR A 79 26.06 -19.00 -25.60
N MET A 80 25.70 -20.24 -25.96
CA MET A 80 24.38 -20.83 -25.71
C MET A 80 24.08 -20.85 -24.20
N LYS A 81 22.80 -20.71 -23.86
CA LYS A 81 22.26 -20.70 -22.49
C LYS A 81 21.26 -21.83 -22.23
N GLY A 82 20.75 -22.47 -23.27
CA GLY A 82 19.91 -23.67 -23.18
C GLY A 82 18.41 -23.42 -23.23
N GLY A 83 17.96 -22.24 -23.65
CA GLY A 83 16.54 -22.01 -23.88
C GLY A 83 16.04 -22.70 -25.16
N ASP A 84 14.81 -23.20 -25.13
CA ASP A 84 14.28 -24.10 -26.16
C ASP A 84 12.77 -23.92 -26.40
N TRP A 85 12.21 -24.63 -27.39
CA TRP A 85 10.78 -24.53 -27.72
C TRP A 85 9.86 -25.14 -26.66
N GLN A 86 10.30 -26.16 -25.91
CA GLN A 86 9.53 -26.64 -24.75
C GLN A 86 9.44 -25.54 -23.70
N GLY A 87 10.51 -24.80 -23.48
CA GLY A 87 10.50 -23.70 -22.53
C GLY A 87 9.64 -22.53 -22.97
N VAL A 88 9.53 -22.24 -24.27
CA VAL A 88 8.53 -21.29 -24.78
C VAL A 88 7.11 -21.79 -24.49
N ILE A 89 6.81 -23.08 -24.76
CA ILE A 89 5.50 -23.69 -24.44
C ILE A 89 5.16 -23.52 -22.96
N ASP A 90 6.10 -23.85 -22.07
CA ASP A 90 5.94 -23.77 -20.61
C ASP A 90 5.67 -22.34 -20.10
N LYS A 91 6.00 -21.33 -20.91
CA LYS A 91 5.87 -19.90 -20.58
C LYS A 91 4.85 -19.16 -21.44
N LEU A 92 4.13 -19.84 -22.33
CA LEU A 92 3.01 -19.24 -23.06
C LEU A 92 1.96 -18.59 -22.13
N PRO A 93 1.59 -19.17 -20.96
CA PRO A 93 0.66 -18.52 -20.04
C PRO A 93 1.13 -17.13 -19.57
N TYR A 94 2.42 -16.98 -19.25
CA TYR A 94 3.00 -15.69 -18.83
C TYR A 94 2.84 -14.59 -19.90
N ILE A 95 2.96 -14.96 -21.18
CA ILE A 95 2.79 -14.06 -22.32
C ILE A 95 1.30 -13.77 -22.57
N HIS A 96 0.48 -14.81 -22.55
CA HIS A 96 -0.98 -14.73 -22.70
C HIS A 96 -1.61 -13.81 -21.65
N ASP A 97 -1.16 -13.90 -20.40
CA ASP A 97 -1.72 -13.12 -19.29
C ASP A 97 -1.33 -11.63 -19.34
N MET A 98 -0.28 -11.27 -20.09
CA MET A 98 -0.04 -9.88 -20.50
C MET A 98 -0.94 -9.42 -21.65
N GLY A 99 -1.75 -10.29 -22.24
CA GLY A 99 -2.66 -9.96 -23.33
C GLY A 99 -2.01 -9.82 -24.71
N TYR A 100 -0.81 -10.38 -24.91
CA TYR A 100 -0.22 -10.46 -26.25
C TYR A 100 -0.99 -11.44 -27.14
N THR A 101 -1.10 -11.12 -28.42
CA THR A 101 -1.80 -11.95 -29.42
C THR A 101 -0.86 -12.64 -30.40
N ALA A 102 0.44 -12.33 -30.34
CA ALA A 102 1.46 -12.95 -31.17
C ALA A 102 2.80 -13.06 -30.43
N ILE A 103 3.58 -14.08 -30.77
CA ILE A 103 5.00 -14.21 -30.40
C ILE A 103 5.86 -14.19 -31.67
N TRP A 104 7.03 -13.56 -31.59
CA TRP A 104 8.07 -13.64 -32.61
C TRP A 104 9.26 -14.40 -32.04
N ILE A 105 9.55 -15.57 -32.59
CA ILE A 105 10.64 -16.45 -32.13
C ILE A 105 11.83 -16.42 -33.09
N SER A 106 13.03 -16.64 -32.53
CA SER A 106 14.31 -16.77 -33.27
C SER A 106 14.24 -17.73 -34.46
N PRO A 107 15.19 -17.63 -35.42
CA PRO A 107 15.30 -18.55 -36.54
C PRO A 107 15.28 -20.02 -36.12
N VAL A 108 14.52 -20.82 -36.86
CA VAL A 108 14.21 -22.21 -36.50
C VAL A 108 15.12 -23.24 -37.17
N ALA A 109 15.90 -22.82 -38.16
CA ALA A 109 16.81 -23.67 -38.92
C ALA A 109 18.07 -24.03 -38.12
N GLU A 110 18.71 -25.17 -38.45
CA GLU A 110 19.97 -25.57 -37.84
C GLU A 110 21.06 -24.53 -38.13
N PRO A 111 21.69 -23.96 -37.09
CA PRO A 111 22.72 -22.96 -37.30
C PRO A 111 24.14 -23.57 -37.35
N GLN A 112 25.06 -22.81 -37.93
CA GLN A 112 26.50 -23.02 -37.85
C GLN A 112 26.97 -22.71 -36.42
N VAL A 113 27.24 -23.75 -35.62
CA VAL A 113 27.49 -23.61 -34.17
C VAL A 113 28.51 -22.52 -33.79
N THR A 114 29.60 -22.34 -34.54
CA THR A 114 30.58 -21.27 -34.34
C THR A 114 31.02 -20.68 -35.66
N ASN A 115 31.29 -19.38 -35.69
CA ASN A 115 31.80 -18.67 -36.87
C ASN A 115 33.18 -19.19 -37.30
N ARG A 116 33.53 -18.87 -38.55
CA ARG A 116 34.74 -19.35 -39.21
C ARG A 116 36.05 -18.75 -38.72
N ASP A 117 36.05 -17.50 -38.26
CA ASP A 117 37.22 -16.70 -37.83
C ASP A 117 38.17 -17.36 -36.80
N ASN A 118 37.86 -18.57 -36.31
CA ASN A 118 38.73 -19.35 -35.44
C ASN A 118 38.93 -20.81 -35.90
N ASN A 119 38.98 -21.09 -37.21
CA ASN A 119 39.25 -22.43 -37.73
C ASN A 119 38.22 -23.49 -37.25
N GLY A 120 36.98 -23.07 -36.95
CA GLY A 120 35.94 -23.90 -36.33
C GLY A 120 36.11 -24.15 -34.82
N THR A 121 36.99 -23.41 -34.14
CA THR A 121 37.30 -23.57 -32.71
C THR A 121 37.22 -22.25 -31.93
N GLY A 122 36.01 -21.86 -31.53
CA GLY A 122 35.78 -21.17 -30.25
C GLY A 122 35.93 -19.65 -30.20
N ARG A 123 34.83 -18.95 -30.52
CA ARG A 123 34.27 -17.73 -29.89
C ARG A 123 32.93 -17.46 -30.60
N ASN A 124 31.92 -16.94 -29.90
CA ASN A 124 30.56 -16.70 -30.42
C ASN A 124 29.87 -17.96 -30.95
N THR A 125 28.99 -18.55 -30.14
CA THR A 125 28.07 -19.58 -30.64
C THR A 125 26.82 -18.99 -31.26
N ALA A 126 26.23 -19.73 -32.18
CA ALA A 126 25.02 -19.39 -32.90
C ALA A 126 23.69 -19.42 -32.11
N TYR A 127 23.70 -18.96 -30.86
CA TYR A 127 22.52 -18.99 -30.00
C TYR A 127 21.34 -18.18 -30.54
N HIS A 128 21.63 -17.21 -31.41
CA HIS A 128 20.65 -16.35 -32.05
C HIS A 128 20.01 -16.99 -33.30
N GLY A 129 20.65 -17.97 -33.95
CA GLY A 129 20.10 -18.70 -35.10
C GLY A 129 20.38 -18.12 -36.50
N TYR A 130 20.82 -16.86 -36.61
CA TYR A 130 21.01 -16.17 -37.91
C TYR A 130 22.09 -16.72 -38.85
N ASN A 131 23.08 -17.45 -38.37
CA ASN A 131 24.12 -18.04 -39.21
C ASN A 131 23.74 -19.48 -39.60
N VAL A 132 22.85 -19.64 -40.58
CA VAL A 132 22.23 -20.93 -40.91
C VAL A 132 23.24 -21.93 -41.52
N LYS A 133 23.21 -23.18 -41.06
CA LYS A 133 23.95 -24.31 -41.64
C LYS A 133 23.09 -25.17 -42.56
N ASP A 134 21.90 -25.56 -42.09
CA ASP A 134 20.94 -26.36 -42.84
C ASP A 134 19.55 -25.74 -42.74
N PRO A 135 19.09 -25.02 -43.78
CA PRO A 135 17.74 -24.45 -43.84
C PRO A 135 16.60 -25.47 -43.72
N ASN A 136 16.86 -26.76 -43.94
CA ASN A 136 15.86 -27.83 -43.91
C ASN A 136 15.81 -28.60 -42.58
N ALA A 137 16.82 -28.43 -41.72
CA ALA A 137 16.89 -29.10 -40.43
C ALA A 137 16.46 -28.15 -39.30
N ALA A 138 15.82 -28.68 -38.26
CA ALA A 138 15.45 -27.90 -37.09
C ALA A 138 16.70 -27.56 -36.27
N ASN A 139 16.71 -26.39 -35.63
CA ASN A 139 17.74 -26.05 -34.67
C ASN A 139 17.77 -27.11 -33.54
N PRO A 140 18.81 -27.95 -33.46
CA PRO A 140 18.82 -29.10 -32.56
C PRO A 140 18.87 -28.67 -31.10
N TYR A 141 19.27 -27.43 -30.81
CA TYR A 141 19.31 -26.87 -29.45
C TYR A 141 17.96 -26.30 -29.01
N PHE A 142 17.04 -26.05 -29.93
CA PHE A 142 15.67 -25.63 -29.60
C PHE A 142 14.69 -26.80 -29.55
N GLY A 143 14.99 -27.89 -30.26
CA GLY A 143 14.21 -29.13 -30.24
C GLY A 143 14.00 -29.75 -31.62
N THR A 144 13.03 -30.64 -31.73
CA THR A 144 12.69 -31.28 -33.00
C THR A 144 11.66 -30.47 -33.80
N LYS A 145 11.55 -30.75 -35.10
CA LYS A 145 10.52 -30.16 -35.97
C LYS A 145 9.10 -30.40 -35.43
N GLU A 146 8.84 -31.54 -34.81
CA GLU A 146 7.57 -31.86 -34.13
C GLU A 146 7.34 -30.96 -32.92
N LYS A 147 8.40 -30.66 -32.14
CA LYS A 147 8.31 -29.77 -30.99
C LYS A 147 8.00 -28.33 -31.42
N LEU A 148 8.56 -27.85 -32.52
CA LEU A 148 8.17 -26.55 -33.09
C LEU A 148 6.70 -26.54 -33.51
N LYS A 149 6.20 -27.61 -34.12
CA LYS A 149 4.77 -27.74 -34.43
C LYS A 149 3.91 -27.71 -33.17
N GLU A 150 4.31 -28.43 -32.12
CA GLU A 150 3.62 -28.43 -30.83
C GLU A 150 3.59 -27.03 -30.20
N LEU A 151 4.65 -26.23 -30.34
CA LEU A 151 4.68 -24.83 -29.93
C LEU A 151 3.60 -24.00 -30.64
N VAL A 152 3.51 -24.13 -31.98
CA VAL A 152 2.47 -23.43 -32.76
C VAL A 152 1.07 -23.86 -32.33
N ASP A 153 0.82 -25.17 -32.24
CA ASP A 153 -0.50 -25.69 -31.83
C ASP A 153 -0.87 -25.22 -30.40
N SER A 154 0.11 -25.16 -29.48
CA SER A 154 -0.09 -24.69 -28.10
C SER A 154 -0.36 -23.19 -28.02
N ALA A 155 0.32 -22.38 -28.85
CA ALA A 155 0.06 -20.96 -28.95
C ALA A 155 -1.34 -20.69 -29.53
N HIS A 156 -1.74 -21.42 -30.58
CA HIS A 156 -3.07 -21.32 -31.17
C HIS A 156 -4.19 -21.67 -30.18
N ALA A 157 -3.97 -22.65 -29.30
CA ALA A 157 -4.92 -23.00 -28.24
C ALA A 157 -5.18 -21.83 -27.25
N LEU A 158 -4.24 -20.89 -27.15
CA LEU A 158 -4.34 -19.65 -26.36
C LEU A 158 -4.72 -18.42 -27.20
N GLY A 159 -4.98 -18.60 -28.50
CA GLY A 159 -5.25 -17.49 -29.44
C GLY A 159 -4.01 -16.63 -29.74
N ILE A 160 -2.80 -17.19 -29.57
CA ILE A 160 -1.53 -16.53 -29.87
C ILE A 160 -1.02 -17.00 -31.22
N LYS A 161 -0.73 -16.06 -32.11
CA LYS A 161 -0.08 -16.28 -33.41
C LYS A 161 1.42 -16.48 -33.24
N VAL A 162 2.04 -17.30 -34.08
CA VAL A 162 3.50 -17.53 -34.08
C VAL A 162 4.13 -16.94 -35.34
N VAL A 163 5.00 -15.95 -35.13
CA VAL A 163 5.88 -15.37 -36.15
C VAL A 163 7.23 -16.06 -36.07
N ILE A 164 7.63 -16.69 -37.17
CA ILE A 164 8.97 -17.29 -37.30
C ILE A 164 9.92 -16.26 -37.90
N ASP A 165 11.06 -16.03 -37.26
CA ASP A 165 12.17 -15.30 -37.90
C ASP A 165 12.78 -16.15 -39.02
N VAL A 166 12.93 -15.59 -40.21
CA VAL A 166 13.42 -16.30 -41.39
C VAL A 166 14.63 -15.57 -41.97
N VAL A 167 15.63 -16.36 -42.40
CA VAL A 167 16.90 -15.86 -42.92
C VAL A 167 17.08 -16.29 -44.38
N PRO A 168 16.41 -15.62 -45.33
CA PRO A 168 16.52 -15.95 -46.75
C PRO A 168 17.80 -15.40 -47.39
N ASN A 169 18.39 -14.33 -46.85
CA ASN A 169 19.49 -13.60 -47.49
C ASN A 169 20.79 -14.40 -47.57
N HIS A 170 21.19 -15.01 -46.46
CA HIS A 170 22.53 -15.60 -46.31
C HIS A 170 22.47 -16.93 -45.57
N ILE A 171 23.58 -17.67 -45.61
CA ILE A 171 23.88 -18.77 -44.69
C ILE A 171 24.99 -18.34 -43.72
N GLY A 172 25.49 -19.27 -42.90
CA GLY A 172 26.68 -19.05 -42.08
C GLY A 172 27.93 -18.69 -42.92
N ASP A 173 28.99 -18.28 -42.24
CA ASP A 173 30.26 -17.92 -42.87
C ASP A 173 31.06 -19.19 -43.20
N TYR A 174 31.13 -19.57 -44.48
CA TYR A 174 31.87 -20.75 -44.93
C TYR A 174 32.97 -20.43 -45.96
N MET A 175 32.89 -19.32 -46.69
CA MET A 175 33.86 -18.95 -47.75
C MET A 175 34.72 -17.74 -47.37
N LEU A 176 35.95 -17.62 -47.92
CA LEU A 176 36.90 -16.56 -47.54
C LEU A 176 36.78 -15.40 -48.54
N GLY A 177 36.09 -14.32 -48.15
CA GLY A 177 35.93 -13.13 -48.99
C GLY A 177 35.34 -13.47 -50.35
N THR A 178 36.06 -13.20 -51.44
CA THR A 178 35.57 -13.40 -52.81
C THR A 178 35.77 -14.82 -53.37
N GLN A 179 35.96 -15.82 -52.52
CA GLN A 179 36.23 -17.20 -52.96
C GLN A 179 34.95 -17.92 -53.39
N ALA A 180 35.00 -18.56 -54.56
CA ALA A 180 33.93 -19.42 -55.08
C ALA A 180 34.10 -20.91 -54.70
N TYR A 181 34.75 -21.19 -53.56
CA TYR A 181 35.01 -22.54 -53.06
C TYR A 181 35.25 -22.51 -51.55
N TYR A 182 35.05 -23.66 -50.90
CA TYR A 182 35.37 -23.85 -49.49
C TYR A 182 36.85 -24.19 -49.31
N ASP A 183 37.60 -23.29 -48.69
CA ASP A 183 39.01 -23.52 -48.35
C ASP A 183 39.18 -24.57 -47.25
N ILE A 184 38.21 -24.68 -46.34
CA ILE A 184 38.13 -25.72 -45.31
C ILE A 184 37.07 -26.75 -45.70
N SER A 185 37.51 -27.88 -46.28
CA SER A 185 36.59 -28.93 -46.77
C SER A 185 35.60 -29.50 -45.74
N SER A 186 35.91 -29.43 -44.43
CA SER A 186 35.03 -29.88 -43.35
C SER A 186 34.04 -28.83 -42.85
N LEU A 187 34.16 -27.58 -43.30
CA LEU A 187 33.33 -26.46 -42.91
C LEU A 187 32.52 -26.02 -44.12
N GLN A 188 31.35 -26.62 -44.29
CA GLN A 188 30.41 -26.35 -45.38
C GLN A 188 28.97 -26.37 -44.82
N PRO A 189 28.03 -25.65 -45.44
CA PRO A 189 26.61 -25.81 -45.15
C PRO A 189 26.13 -27.20 -45.59
N ALA A 190 24.92 -27.59 -45.20
CA ALA A 190 24.35 -28.86 -45.64
C ALA A 190 23.94 -28.82 -47.12
N ALA A 191 24.03 -29.96 -47.81
CA ALA A 191 23.51 -30.07 -49.17
C ALA A 191 21.99 -29.83 -49.20
N PRO A 192 21.44 -29.15 -50.23
CA PRO A 192 22.10 -28.70 -51.45
C PRO A 192 22.79 -27.32 -51.35
N PHE A 193 22.76 -26.67 -50.19
CA PHE A 193 23.34 -25.34 -49.97
C PHE A 193 24.87 -25.34 -49.96
N ASN A 194 25.52 -26.51 -50.01
CA ASN A 194 26.97 -26.63 -50.20
C ASN A 194 27.45 -26.42 -51.65
N ASN A 195 26.63 -25.81 -52.50
CA ASN A 195 27.02 -25.43 -53.85
C ASN A 195 27.55 -23.99 -53.85
N PRO A 196 28.86 -23.75 -53.98
CA PRO A 196 29.40 -22.39 -53.92
C PRO A 196 28.87 -21.49 -55.05
N ALA A 197 28.46 -22.06 -56.19
CA ALA A 197 27.88 -21.29 -57.29
C ALA A 197 26.46 -20.74 -57.02
N TRP A 198 25.92 -20.94 -55.81
CA TRP A 198 24.64 -20.37 -55.35
C TRP A 198 24.82 -19.07 -54.57
N TYR A 199 26.05 -18.59 -54.39
CA TYR A 199 26.35 -17.42 -53.59
C TYR A 199 27.03 -16.35 -54.42
N HIS A 200 26.86 -15.09 -54.00
CA HIS A 200 27.70 -14.03 -54.49
C HIS A 200 29.13 -14.20 -53.98
N HIS A 201 30.09 -13.68 -54.75
CA HIS A 201 31.52 -13.76 -54.43
C HIS A 201 32.17 -12.38 -54.50
N ASN A 202 31.42 -11.35 -54.09
CA ASN A 202 31.87 -9.96 -54.13
C ASN A 202 32.50 -9.49 -52.81
N GLY A 203 32.46 -10.34 -51.77
CA GLY A 203 33.00 -10.07 -50.44
C GLY A 203 32.08 -9.18 -49.60
N ASP A 204 32.59 -8.73 -48.45
CA ASP A 204 31.80 -7.97 -47.47
C ASP A 204 31.31 -6.61 -47.98
N ILE A 205 30.11 -6.23 -47.53
CA ILE A 205 29.58 -4.88 -47.70
C ILE A 205 30.52 -3.85 -47.07
N ASN A 206 31.02 -2.93 -47.89
CA ASN A 206 31.67 -1.72 -47.39
C ASN A 206 30.61 -0.65 -47.05
N TRP A 207 30.20 -0.62 -45.78
CA TRP A 207 29.18 0.31 -45.26
C TRP A 207 29.49 1.79 -45.53
N SER A 208 30.76 2.20 -45.65
CA SER A 208 31.10 3.60 -45.96
C SER A 208 30.67 4.08 -47.35
N LEU A 209 30.34 3.15 -48.26
CA LEU A 209 29.88 3.45 -49.60
C LEU A 209 28.35 3.57 -49.72
N VAL A 210 27.63 2.88 -48.82
CA VAL A 210 26.19 2.64 -48.95
C VAL A 210 25.38 3.19 -47.79
N ASP A 211 25.96 3.38 -46.61
CA ASP A 211 25.25 3.97 -45.48
C ASP A 211 24.88 5.44 -45.76
N GLY A 212 23.59 5.78 -45.60
CA GLY A 212 23.03 7.08 -45.99
C GLY A 212 22.99 7.35 -47.51
N ASN A 213 23.35 6.39 -48.36
CA ASN A 213 23.30 6.52 -49.82
C ASN A 213 22.11 5.74 -50.40
N TYR A 214 21.07 6.46 -50.80
CA TYR A 214 19.79 5.87 -51.22
C TYR A 214 19.65 5.67 -52.74
N THR A 215 20.77 5.65 -53.47
CA THR A 215 20.75 5.41 -54.93
C THR A 215 20.48 3.94 -55.26
N GLN A 216 20.00 3.66 -56.48
CA GLN A 216 19.82 2.27 -56.93
C GLN A 216 21.13 1.49 -56.90
N TRP A 217 22.25 2.13 -57.29
CA TRP A 217 23.56 1.50 -57.23
C TRP A 217 23.95 1.03 -55.82
N ALA A 218 23.69 1.85 -54.79
CA ALA A 218 24.02 1.47 -53.42
C ALA A 218 23.16 0.30 -52.92
N GLN A 219 21.90 0.26 -53.36
CA GLN A 219 21.01 -0.85 -53.11
C GLN A 219 21.50 -2.13 -53.82
N ASP A 220 21.75 -2.08 -55.14
CA ASP A 220 22.29 -3.21 -55.91
C ASP A 220 23.64 -3.69 -55.33
N TYR A 221 24.44 -2.78 -54.79
CA TYR A 221 25.70 -3.14 -54.13
C TYR A 221 25.45 -3.98 -52.87
N MET A 222 24.55 -3.52 -51.99
CA MET A 222 24.20 -4.26 -50.76
C MET A 222 23.59 -5.63 -51.05
N GLU A 223 22.78 -5.75 -52.10
CA GLU A 223 22.09 -6.99 -52.50
C GLU A 223 23.02 -8.09 -53.05
N ASN A 224 24.29 -7.77 -53.30
CA ASN A 224 25.23 -8.69 -53.96
C ASN A 224 26.50 -8.93 -53.13
N HIS A 225 26.54 -8.54 -51.85
CA HIS A 225 27.73 -8.61 -51.00
C HIS A 225 27.38 -9.23 -49.64
N ASP A 226 28.39 -9.82 -49.01
CA ASP A 226 28.24 -10.56 -47.76
C ASP A 226 27.93 -9.62 -46.59
N LEU A 227 27.05 -10.07 -45.70
CA LEU A 227 26.74 -9.38 -44.45
C LEU A 227 27.74 -9.80 -43.38
N ALA A 228 28.87 -9.10 -43.30
CA ALA A 228 29.90 -9.32 -42.27
C ALA A 228 30.38 -10.80 -42.21
N GLY A 229 30.73 -11.34 -43.37
CA GLY A 229 31.22 -12.71 -43.57
C GLY A 229 30.13 -13.76 -43.81
N LEU A 230 28.85 -13.41 -43.66
CA LEU A 230 27.74 -14.34 -43.90
C LEU A 230 27.52 -14.48 -45.42
N ASP A 231 27.74 -15.69 -45.94
CA ASP A 231 27.75 -15.95 -47.39
C ASP A 231 26.38 -15.64 -48.02
N ASP A 232 26.35 -14.65 -48.91
CA ASP A 232 25.12 -14.10 -49.50
C ASP A 232 24.57 -14.97 -50.63
N ILE A 233 23.30 -15.39 -50.55
CA ILE A 233 22.67 -16.25 -51.54
C ILE A 233 22.33 -15.44 -52.80
N ASP A 234 22.85 -15.85 -53.95
CA ASP A 234 22.56 -15.22 -55.24
C ASP A 234 21.13 -15.59 -55.70
N PHE A 235 20.20 -14.65 -55.55
CA PHE A 235 18.81 -14.83 -55.98
C PHE A 235 18.61 -14.76 -57.50
N ASP A 236 19.59 -14.28 -58.26
CA ASP A 236 19.58 -14.34 -59.72
C ASP A 236 19.92 -15.77 -60.22
N VAL A 237 20.42 -16.65 -59.34
CA VAL A 237 20.48 -18.11 -59.56
C VAL A 237 19.13 -18.74 -59.16
N PRO A 238 18.25 -19.14 -60.12
CA PRO A 238 16.88 -19.53 -59.79
C PRO A 238 16.81 -20.79 -58.91
N ALA A 239 17.79 -21.68 -59.02
CA ALA A 239 17.88 -22.87 -58.19
C ALA A 239 18.19 -22.53 -56.71
N ALA A 240 19.02 -21.52 -56.47
CA ALA A 240 19.37 -21.05 -55.12
C ALA A 240 18.17 -20.38 -54.45
N LYS A 241 17.57 -19.37 -55.11
CA LYS A 241 16.33 -18.70 -54.66
C LYS A 241 15.22 -19.70 -54.40
N SER A 242 14.96 -20.61 -55.34
CA SER A 242 13.90 -21.62 -55.19
C SER A 242 14.18 -22.58 -54.03
N ALA A 243 15.43 -22.96 -53.79
CA ALA A 243 15.79 -23.87 -52.70
C ALA A 243 15.52 -23.21 -51.34
N ILE A 244 16.05 -22.01 -51.09
CA ILE A 244 15.87 -21.33 -49.80
C ILE A 244 14.39 -20.96 -49.56
N PHE A 245 13.68 -20.48 -50.57
CA PHE A 245 12.24 -20.18 -50.45
C PHE A 245 11.42 -21.44 -50.16
N SER A 246 11.76 -22.58 -50.78
CA SER A 246 11.08 -23.85 -50.51
C SER A 246 11.38 -24.37 -49.10
N SER A 247 12.62 -24.21 -48.61
CA SER A 247 12.98 -24.56 -47.24
C SER A 247 12.17 -23.74 -46.23
N ILE A 248 12.08 -22.42 -46.42
CA ILE A 248 11.27 -21.54 -45.57
C ILE A 248 9.80 -21.95 -45.63
N LYS A 249 9.23 -22.09 -46.83
CA LYS A 249 7.84 -22.53 -47.03
C LYS A 249 7.54 -23.87 -46.35
N GLY A 250 8.50 -24.79 -46.35
CA GLY A 250 8.38 -26.10 -45.69
C GLY A 250 8.24 -26.03 -44.16
N TRP A 251 8.65 -24.94 -43.51
CA TRP A 251 8.35 -24.70 -42.10
C TRP A 251 6.89 -24.31 -41.90
N PHE A 252 6.39 -23.34 -42.68
CA PHE A 252 5.01 -22.87 -42.62
C PHE A 252 4.00 -23.97 -42.98
N ASP A 253 4.29 -24.76 -44.02
CA ASP A 253 3.45 -25.90 -44.41
C ASP A 253 3.34 -26.97 -43.32
N TYR A 254 4.42 -27.14 -42.55
CA TYR A 254 4.45 -28.16 -41.50
C TYR A 254 3.81 -27.68 -40.20
N THR A 255 4.13 -26.46 -39.78
CA THR A 255 3.74 -25.95 -38.47
C THR A 255 2.40 -25.22 -38.49
N GLY A 256 2.07 -24.55 -39.59
CA GLY A 256 0.92 -23.64 -39.66
C GLY A 256 1.17 -22.26 -39.03
N ALA A 257 2.43 -21.83 -38.92
CA ALA A 257 2.79 -20.51 -38.39
C ALA A 257 2.11 -19.35 -39.14
N ASP A 258 1.91 -18.23 -38.45
CA ASP A 258 0.94 -17.18 -38.82
C ASP A 258 1.58 -15.93 -39.42
N GLY A 259 2.91 -15.86 -39.45
CA GLY A 259 3.65 -14.75 -40.05
C GLY A 259 5.15 -15.02 -40.06
N ALA A 260 5.89 -14.19 -40.81
CA ALA A 260 7.35 -14.23 -40.81
C ALA A 260 7.94 -12.85 -40.48
N ARG A 261 9.00 -12.83 -39.66
CA ARG A 261 9.91 -11.68 -39.63
C ARG A 261 11.06 -11.99 -40.58
N VAL A 262 11.27 -11.16 -41.60
CA VAL A 262 12.33 -11.39 -42.60
C VAL A 262 13.60 -10.67 -42.18
N ASP A 263 14.62 -11.44 -41.82
CA ASP A 263 15.95 -10.96 -41.48
C ASP A 263 16.63 -10.29 -42.68
N ALA A 264 17.45 -9.27 -42.39
CA ALA A 264 18.28 -8.58 -43.38
C ALA A 264 17.52 -8.11 -44.65
N ALA A 265 16.24 -7.77 -44.52
CA ALA A 265 15.39 -7.39 -45.66
C ALA A 265 15.94 -6.21 -46.50
N LYS A 266 16.73 -5.31 -45.87
CA LYS A 266 17.46 -4.22 -46.56
C LYS A 266 18.40 -4.73 -47.67
N LEU A 267 18.89 -5.96 -47.54
CA LEU A 267 19.85 -6.60 -48.45
C LEU A 267 19.17 -7.44 -49.54
N MET A 268 17.84 -7.44 -49.61
CA MET A 268 17.11 -8.16 -50.65
C MET A 268 16.29 -7.20 -51.50
N LYS A 269 16.12 -7.55 -52.78
CA LYS A 269 15.22 -6.82 -53.69
C LYS A 269 13.80 -6.82 -53.11
N PRO A 270 13.10 -5.66 -53.09
CA PRO A 270 11.70 -5.60 -52.64
C PRO A 270 10.77 -6.60 -53.32
N THR A 271 11.02 -6.92 -54.60
CA THR A 271 10.25 -7.91 -55.36
C THR A 271 10.49 -9.34 -54.89
N ASP A 272 11.72 -9.69 -54.49
CA ASP A 272 12.03 -11.05 -54.01
C ASP A 272 11.39 -11.32 -52.66
N ILE A 273 11.36 -10.31 -51.79
CA ILE A 273 10.62 -10.37 -50.53
C ILE A 273 9.10 -10.47 -50.79
N GLY A 274 8.59 -9.71 -51.76
CA GLY A 274 7.19 -9.83 -52.18
C GLY A 274 6.85 -11.23 -52.70
N ASP A 275 7.73 -11.85 -53.48
CA ASP A 275 7.61 -13.24 -53.93
C ASP A 275 7.60 -14.22 -52.75
N LEU A 276 8.49 -14.02 -51.76
CA LEU A 276 8.53 -14.82 -50.55
C LEU A 276 7.22 -14.73 -49.78
N GLN A 277 6.72 -13.53 -49.49
CA GLN A 277 5.44 -13.34 -48.80
C GLN A 277 4.29 -14.04 -49.53
N ASN A 278 4.21 -13.85 -50.85
CA ASN A 278 3.19 -14.51 -51.68
C ASN A 278 3.29 -16.04 -51.63
N LEU A 279 4.51 -16.58 -51.60
CA LEU A 279 4.75 -18.00 -51.47
C LEU A 279 4.30 -18.54 -50.10
N LEU A 280 4.61 -17.82 -49.02
CA LEU A 280 4.25 -18.23 -47.65
C LEU A 280 2.73 -18.17 -47.43
N GLY A 281 2.03 -17.22 -48.06
CA GLY A 281 0.59 -17.06 -47.91
C GLY A 281 0.17 -16.46 -46.57
N VAL A 282 1.12 -15.90 -45.82
CA VAL A 282 0.93 -15.14 -44.58
C VAL A 282 1.62 -13.79 -44.72
N ASN A 283 1.18 -12.81 -43.93
CA ASN A 283 1.83 -11.51 -43.87
C ASN A 283 3.24 -11.65 -43.28
N THR A 284 4.18 -10.94 -43.87
CA THR A 284 5.54 -10.86 -43.37
C THR A 284 5.91 -9.41 -43.03
N PHE A 285 6.88 -9.22 -42.15
CA PHE A 285 7.49 -7.91 -41.92
C PHE A 285 9.01 -8.00 -41.84
N GLY A 286 9.69 -7.08 -42.52
CA GLY A 286 11.13 -7.17 -42.72
C GLY A 286 11.93 -6.27 -41.80
N GLU A 287 13.21 -6.61 -41.67
CA GLU A 287 14.22 -5.75 -41.07
C GLU A 287 14.91 -4.88 -42.13
N ASN A 288 14.54 -3.60 -42.16
CA ASN A 288 15.32 -2.58 -42.85
C ASN A 288 15.87 -1.58 -41.83
N PHE A 289 17.10 -1.84 -41.35
CA PHE A 289 17.80 -0.96 -40.43
C PHE A 289 18.23 0.33 -41.16
N ASP A 290 17.31 1.29 -41.25
CA ASP A 290 17.55 2.63 -41.75
C ASP A 290 16.58 3.65 -41.12
N GLY A 291 17.06 4.87 -40.87
CA GLY A 291 16.23 5.94 -40.29
C GLY A 291 15.39 6.70 -41.32
N ASN A 292 15.59 6.45 -42.62
CA ASN A 292 14.91 7.18 -43.69
C ASN A 292 13.59 6.49 -44.11
N ALA A 293 12.46 7.14 -43.82
CA ALA A 293 11.13 6.60 -44.11
C ALA A 293 10.86 6.41 -45.62
N GLU A 294 11.36 7.31 -46.48
CA GLU A 294 11.21 7.17 -47.94
C GLU A 294 11.95 5.93 -48.44
N PHE A 295 13.17 5.69 -47.96
CA PHE A 295 13.94 4.51 -48.31
C PHE A 295 13.27 3.23 -47.80
N VAL A 296 12.88 3.16 -46.52
CA VAL A 296 12.19 2.01 -45.93
C VAL A 296 10.89 1.69 -46.68
N SER A 297 10.16 2.72 -47.14
CA SER A 297 8.90 2.53 -47.90
C SER A 297 9.06 1.75 -49.21
N ARG A 298 10.29 1.59 -49.72
CA ARG A 298 10.55 0.79 -50.93
C ARG A 298 10.19 -0.68 -50.72
N TRP A 299 10.18 -1.20 -49.50
CA TRP A 299 9.85 -2.59 -49.17
C TRP A 299 8.41 -2.82 -48.68
N VAL A 300 7.59 -1.77 -48.53
CA VAL A 300 6.24 -1.88 -47.98
C VAL A 300 5.17 -1.72 -49.06
N GLY A 301 4.16 -2.60 -49.05
CA GLY A 301 2.94 -2.47 -49.85
C GLY A 301 2.79 -3.52 -50.96
N ALA A 302 2.04 -3.19 -52.02
CA ALA A 302 1.68 -4.14 -53.08
C ALA A 302 2.91 -4.72 -53.80
N ASN A 303 2.93 -6.05 -53.99
CA ASN A 303 4.04 -6.83 -54.56
C ASN A 303 5.37 -6.71 -53.79
N LYS A 304 5.30 -6.36 -52.51
CA LYS A 304 6.40 -6.25 -51.56
C LYS A 304 5.95 -6.88 -50.24
N GLU A 305 6.54 -6.47 -49.13
CA GLU A 305 6.18 -6.94 -47.80
C GLU A 305 4.96 -6.21 -47.22
N TRP A 306 4.21 -6.89 -46.35
CA TRP A 306 3.04 -6.31 -45.68
C TRP A 306 3.44 -5.14 -44.77
N GLY A 307 4.51 -5.30 -43.99
CA GLY A 307 5.05 -4.29 -43.08
C GLY A 307 6.58 -4.30 -42.98
N MET A 308 7.15 -3.38 -42.20
CA MET A 308 8.58 -3.34 -41.85
C MET A 308 8.73 -3.00 -40.37
N LEU A 309 9.81 -3.43 -39.74
CA LEU A 309 10.26 -2.85 -38.47
C LEU A 309 10.44 -1.33 -38.67
N ASP A 310 9.75 -0.52 -37.87
CA ASP A 310 9.69 0.94 -38.02
C ASP A 310 10.94 1.62 -37.41
N PHE A 311 12.10 1.36 -37.99
CA PHE A 311 13.36 2.01 -37.60
C PHE A 311 13.29 3.55 -37.65
N PRO A 312 12.66 4.19 -38.66
CA PRO A 312 12.49 5.65 -38.65
C PRO A 312 11.80 6.16 -37.38
N LEU A 313 10.71 5.51 -36.96
CA LEU A 313 10.02 5.88 -35.72
C LEU A 313 10.81 5.49 -34.47
N PHE A 314 11.47 4.32 -34.45
CA PHE A 314 12.31 3.87 -33.34
C PHE A 314 13.37 4.91 -32.94
N PHE A 315 14.13 5.45 -33.90
CA PHE A 315 15.14 6.48 -33.61
C PHE A 315 14.52 7.74 -33.01
N SER A 316 13.35 8.13 -33.53
CA SER A 316 12.60 9.29 -33.03
C SER A 316 12.09 9.05 -31.60
N VAL A 317 11.67 7.82 -31.29
CA VAL A 317 11.25 7.42 -29.95
C VAL A 317 12.41 7.45 -28.97
N LEU A 318 13.59 6.95 -29.33
CA LEU A 318 14.79 7.08 -28.49
C LEU A 318 15.13 8.54 -28.21
N ASN A 319 15.21 9.36 -29.27
CA ASN A 319 15.56 10.77 -29.13
C ASN A 319 14.57 11.51 -28.22
N SER A 320 13.27 11.35 -28.44
CA SER A 320 12.27 12.06 -27.65
C SER A 320 12.09 11.49 -26.25
N PHE A 321 11.93 10.18 -26.09
CA PHE A 321 11.55 9.60 -24.80
C PHE A 321 12.74 9.20 -23.93
N ALA A 322 13.82 8.64 -24.51
CA ALA A 322 15.00 8.27 -23.73
C ALA A 322 15.87 9.51 -23.45
N TYR A 323 16.19 10.29 -24.48
CA TYR A 323 17.11 11.43 -24.38
C TYR A 323 16.42 12.78 -24.11
N GLY A 324 15.09 12.85 -24.12
CA GLY A 324 14.35 14.08 -23.81
C GLY A 324 14.48 15.18 -24.87
N GLN A 325 14.76 14.81 -26.12
CA GLN A 325 14.83 15.76 -27.24
C GLN A 325 13.44 16.18 -27.72
N SER A 326 13.39 17.27 -28.48
CA SER A 326 12.15 17.88 -28.94
C SER A 326 11.25 16.90 -29.72
N PHE A 327 9.96 16.86 -29.41
CA PHE A 327 8.98 16.11 -30.22
C PHE A 327 8.80 16.73 -31.62
N ASP A 328 8.95 18.06 -31.76
CA ASP A 328 8.80 18.75 -33.05
C ASP A 328 9.86 18.30 -34.07
N SER A 329 11.09 18.04 -33.61
CA SER A 329 12.21 17.64 -34.48
C SER A 329 12.33 16.13 -34.68
N ASN A 330 11.55 15.32 -33.95
CA ASN A 330 11.65 13.86 -33.95
C ASN A 330 10.30 13.20 -34.28
N ILE A 331 9.42 13.00 -33.29
CA ILE A 331 8.16 12.28 -33.50
C ILE A 331 7.28 12.93 -34.57
N LYS A 332 7.10 14.26 -34.49
CA LYS A 332 6.29 15.01 -35.45
C LYS A 332 6.86 14.91 -36.86
N SER A 333 8.15 15.19 -37.03
CA SER A 333 8.80 15.19 -38.34
C SER A 333 8.74 13.80 -38.97
N THR A 334 8.95 12.74 -38.20
CA THR A 334 8.88 11.37 -38.69
C THR A 334 7.46 10.94 -39.07
N LEU A 335 6.45 11.21 -38.23
CA LEU A 335 5.06 10.88 -38.57
C LEU A 335 4.53 11.69 -39.77
N ALA A 336 5.07 12.88 -40.05
CA ALA A 336 4.74 13.65 -41.25
C ALA A 336 5.19 12.94 -42.55
N LEU A 337 6.13 11.99 -42.46
CA LEU A 337 6.63 11.21 -43.60
C LEU A 337 5.78 9.96 -43.88
N ASP A 338 4.74 9.67 -43.09
CA ASP A 338 3.88 8.48 -43.26
C ASP A 338 3.23 8.36 -44.64
N SER A 339 3.14 9.47 -45.39
CA SER A 339 2.67 9.47 -46.78
C SER A 339 3.50 8.59 -47.73
N TYR A 340 4.80 8.37 -47.43
CA TYR A 340 5.64 7.46 -48.21
C TYR A 340 5.17 6.01 -48.16
N TYR A 341 4.55 5.59 -47.05
CA TYR A 341 4.01 4.23 -46.91
C TYR A 341 2.73 3.99 -47.73
N ASN A 342 2.22 4.99 -48.45
CA ASN A 342 1.10 4.88 -49.39
C ASN A 342 -0.13 4.15 -48.81
N GLY A 343 -0.53 4.52 -47.59
CA GLY A 343 -1.67 3.94 -46.88
C GLY A 343 -1.33 2.74 -45.97
N ASN A 344 -0.11 2.21 -46.03
CA ASN A 344 0.32 1.03 -45.25
C ASN A 344 0.99 1.40 -43.92
N ALA A 345 0.89 2.65 -43.46
CA ALA A 345 1.54 3.09 -42.24
C ALA A 345 1.10 2.29 -40.99
N ASN A 346 -0.14 1.78 -40.97
CA ASN A 346 -0.64 0.91 -39.90
C ASN A 346 -0.03 -0.51 -39.91
N HIS A 347 0.62 -0.94 -40.99
CA HIS A 347 1.28 -2.26 -41.07
C HIS A 347 2.72 -2.24 -40.54
N MET A 348 3.28 -1.04 -40.33
CA MET A 348 4.62 -0.91 -39.77
C MET A 348 4.66 -1.44 -38.33
N VAL A 349 5.77 -2.07 -37.98
CA VAL A 349 5.95 -2.76 -36.71
C VAL A 349 6.80 -1.91 -35.78
N THR A 350 6.18 -1.30 -34.78
CA THR A 350 6.80 -0.32 -33.88
C THR A 350 7.44 -0.99 -32.67
N PHE A 351 8.62 -0.53 -32.25
CA PHE A 351 9.35 -1.09 -31.12
C PHE A 351 10.22 0.00 -30.46
N ILE A 352 10.73 -0.29 -29.27
CA ILE A 352 11.60 0.63 -28.50
C ILE A 352 12.99 0.05 -28.22
N ASP A 353 13.12 -1.26 -28.30
CA ASP A 353 14.36 -2.03 -28.25
C ASP A 353 14.13 -3.40 -28.89
N ASN A 354 15.24 -4.07 -29.21
CA ASN A 354 15.27 -5.42 -29.76
C ASN A 354 16.63 -6.06 -29.40
N HIS A 355 16.96 -7.17 -30.03
CA HIS A 355 18.21 -7.88 -29.78
C HIS A 355 19.45 -7.31 -30.49
N ASP A 356 19.31 -6.28 -31.34
CA ASP A 356 20.43 -5.64 -32.06
C ASP A 356 20.67 -4.21 -31.61
N ARG A 357 19.81 -3.67 -30.75
CA ARG A 357 19.93 -2.33 -30.17
C ARG A 357 20.09 -2.41 -28.66
N ASN A 358 20.66 -1.36 -28.08
CA ASN A 358 20.66 -1.20 -26.63
C ASN A 358 19.24 -1.30 -26.08
N ARG A 359 19.09 -1.88 -24.89
CA ARG A 359 17.81 -1.86 -24.18
C ARG A 359 17.39 -0.43 -23.90
N PHE A 360 16.10 -0.13 -24.10
CA PHE A 360 15.57 1.23 -23.96
C PHE A 360 15.83 1.78 -22.56
N LEU A 361 15.72 0.93 -21.53
CA LEU A 361 15.93 1.36 -20.15
C LEU A 361 17.36 1.88 -19.90
N THR A 362 18.37 1.29 -20.56
CA THR A 362 19.75 1.78 -20.47
C THR A 362 19.89 3.13 -21.17
N GLU A 363 19.33 3.28 -22.36
CA GLU A 363 19.30 4.56 -23.09
C GLU A 363 18.56 5.65 -22.30
N ALA A 364 17.53 5.28 -21.56
CA ALA A 364 16.74 6.16 -20.70
C ALA A 364 17.41 6.47 -19.34
N GLY A 365 18.65 6.02 -19.11
CA GLY A 365 19.38 6.23 -17.86
C GLY A 365 18.76 5.53 -16.65
N GLY A 366 18.12 4.38 -16.86
CA GLY A 366 17.45 3.60 -15.80
C GLY A 366 16.05 4.09 -15.44
N SER A 367 15.48 5.04 -16.19
CA SER A 367 14.17 5.61 -15.87
C SER A 367 13.00 4.74 -16.36
N VAL A 368 12.36 4.04 -15.42
CA VAL A 368 11.13 3.26 -15.70
C VAL A 368 9.98 4.15 -16.18
N ALA A 369 9.88 5.39 -15.68
CA ALA A 369 8.87 6.35 -16.16
C ALA A 369 9.02 6.65 -17.66
N LYS A 370 10.25 6.90 -18.13
CA LYS A 370 10.54 7.08 -19.57
C LYS A 370 10.21 5.83 -20.37
N LEU A 371 10.55 4.64 -19.85
CA LEU A 371 10.23 3.35 -20.46
C LEU A 371 8.71 3.18 -20.64
N GLN A 372 7.93 3.36 -19.57
CA GLN A 372 6.47 3.24 -19.61
C GLN A 372 5.81 4.30 -20.52
N ASN A 373 6.39 5.50 -20.59
CA ASN A 373 5.95 6.55 -21.51
C ASN A 373 6.17 6.15 -22.98
N ALA A 374 7.34 5.61 -23.32
CA ALA A 374 7.66 5.11 -24.65
C ALA A 374 6.82 3.86 -25.03
N LEU A 375 6.60 2.95 -24.09
CA LEU A 375 5.67 1.83 -24.27
C LEU A 375 4.25 2.33 -24.56
N THR A 376 3.75 3.30 -23.80
CA THR A 376 2.44 3.89 -24.08
C THR A 376 2.37 4.44 -25.51
N PHE A 377 3.44 5.10 -25.96
CA PHE A 377 3.50 5.64 -27.31
C PHE A 377 3.39 4.56 -28.39
N ILE A 378 4.21 3.50 -28.35
CA ILE A 378 4.16 2.46 -29.39
C ILE A 378 2.84 1.66 -29.36
N PHE A 379 2.18 1.57 -28.20
CA PHE A 379 0.88 0.90 -28.09
C PHE A 379 -0.29 1.73 -28.64
N THR A 380 -0.17 3.06 -28.70
CA THR A 380 -1.27 3.93 -29.17
C THR A 380 -1.03 4.59 -30.52
N VAL A 381 0.22 4.74 -30.95
CA VAL A 381 0.58 5.23 -32.29
C VAL A 381 0.19 4.20 -33.36
N ARG A 382 0.09 4.64 -34.61
CA ARG A 382 -0.14 3.75 -35.77
C ARG A 382 0.93 2.66 -35.87
N GLY A 383 0.54 1.49 -36.35
CA GLY A 383 1.43 0.32 -36.43
C GLY A 383 1.08 -0.80 -35.44
N VAL A 384 1.89 -1.85 -35.46
CA VAL A 384 1.81 -3.04 -34.59
C VAL A 384 2.94 -3.00 -33.56
N PRO A 385 2.67 -2.97 -32.25
CA PRO A 385 3.73 -2.91 -31.25
C PRO A 385 4.41 -4.27 -31.06
N VAL A 386 5.74 -4.26 -31.05
CA VAL A 386 6.61 -5.34 -30.60
C VAL A 386 7.32 -4.92 -29.31
N VAL A 387 7.39 -5.84 -28.35
CA VAL A 387 8.19 -5.69 -27.13
C VAL A 387 9.15 -6.87 -27.00
N PHE A 388 10.43 -6.59 -26.76
CA PHE A 388 11.46 -7.60 -26.59
C PHE A 388 11.47 -8.16 -25.17
N GLN A 389 11.63 -9.49 -25.04
CA GLN A 389 11.61 -10.18 -23.75
C GLN A 389 12.45 -9.49 -22.68
N GLY A 390 11.88 -9.36 -21.49
CA GLY A 390 12.52 -8.78 -20.33
C GLY A 390 12.43 -7.24 -20.24
N THR A 391 11.94 -6.55 -21.27
CA THR A 391 11.57 -5.13 -21.17
C THR A 391 10.45 -4.95 -20.13
N GLU A 392 9.52 -5.90 -20.03
CA GLU A 392 8.48 -5.95 -19.00
C GLU A 392 9.03 -6.17 -17.58
N GLN A 393 10.30 -6.58 -17.46
CA GLN A 393 11.00 -6.81 -16.20
C GLN A 393 11.89 -5.64 -15.78
N ASN A 394 11.77 -4.48 -16.42
CA ASN A 394 12.61 -3.29 -16.22
C ASN A 394 14.09 -3.58 -16.42
N LYS A 395 14.45 -4.18 -17.56
CA LYS A 395 15.82 -4.64 -17.79
C LYS A 395 16.52 -3.79 -18.82
N GLY A 396 17.65 -3.24 -18.41
CA GLY A 396 18.65 -2.62 -19.29
C GLY A 396 19.65 -3.64 -19.81
N ASN A 397 20.69 -3.16 -20.47
CA ASN A 397 21.89 -3.92 -20.79
C ASN A 397 22.49 -4.52 -19.50
N GLY A 398 23.02 -5.75 -19.58
CA GLY A 398 23.54 -6.50 -18.43
C GLY A 398 24.67 -5.80 -17.66
N ASN A 399 25.46 -4.96 -18.33
CA ASN A 399 26.51 -4.13 -17.71
C ASN A 399 26.04 -2.73 -17.31
N GLY A 400 24.75 -2.42 -17.47
CA GLY A 400 24.17 -1.11 -17.21
C GLY A 400 24.64 0.03 -18.12
N SER A 401 25.44 -0.26 -19.14
CA SER A 401 26.10 0.75 -19.98
C SER A 401 25.68 0.65 -21.44
N ILE A 402 25.68 1.79 -22.15
CA ILE A 402 25.42 1.85 -23.59
C ILE A 402 26.53 1.11 -24.35
N ILE A 403 26.16 0.16 -25.20
CA ILE A 403 27.07 -0.49 -26.15
C ILE A 403 27.29 0.48 -27.32
N SER A 404 28.54 0.78 -27.62
CA SER A 404 28.95 1.66 -28.72
C SER A 404 29.22 0.85 -29.99
N GLY A 405 28.90 1.37 -31.17
CA GLY A 405 29.18 0.70 -32.46
C GLY A 405 27.97 0.41 -33.35
N GLY A 406 26.77 0.89 -32.99
CA GLY A 406 25.57 0.82 -33.84
C GLY A 406 24.75 -0.46 -33.67
N ILE A 407 25.40 -1.62 -33.61
CA ILE A 407 24.79 -2.93 -33.30
C ILE A 407 25.22 -3.39 -31.90
N ALA A 408 24.26 -3.80 -31.09
CA ALA A 408 24.45 -4.37 -29.76
C ALA A 408 24.19 -5.89 -29.82
N ASP A 409 25.23 -6.70 -29.58
CA ASP A 409 25.19 -8.15 -29.79
C ASP A 409 25.54 -8.99 -28.54
N THR A 410 25.70 -8.34 -27.37
CA THR A 410 26.10 -8.98 -26.12
C THR A 410 25.18 -8.65 -24.95
N TRP A 411 25.48 -7.57 -24.20
CA TRP A 411 24.86 -7.27 -22.90
C TRP A 411 23.34 -7.04 -22.97
N ASN A 412 22.80 -6.72 -24.14
CA ASN A 412 21.36 -6.56 -24.37
C ASN A 412 20.59 -7.91 -24.46
N ARG A 413 21.29 -9.04 -24.59
CA ARG A 413 20.71 -10.37 -24.83
C ARG A 413 20.71 -11.28 -23.58
N TRP A 414 20.53 -10.71 -22.39
CA TRP A 414 20.51 -11.50 -21.14
C TRP A 414 19.34 -12.49 -21.07
N SER A 415 19.51 -13.51 -20.22
CA SER A 415 18.57 -14.63 -20.07
C SER A 415 17.46 -14.33 -19.06
N MET A 416 16.21 -14.63 -19.44
CA MET A 416 15.04 -14.53 -18.53
C MET A 416 15.16 -15.47 -17.31
N VAL A 417 16.08 -16.43 -17.34
CA VAL A 417 16.55 -17.20 -16.18
C VAL A 417 18.08 -17.15 -16.11
N LYS A 418 18.63 -16.41 -15.15
CA LYS A 418 20.08 -16.38 -14.90
C LYS A 418 20.49 -17.63 -14.11
N ARG A 419 21.57 -18.28 -14.54
CA ARG A 419 22.13 -19.48 -13.91
C ARG A 419 23.58 -19.26 -13.46
N ASP A 420 24.02 -20.05 -12.48
CA ASP A 420 25.43 -20.12 -12.08
C ASP A 420 26.23 -21.04 -13.03
N ALA A 421 27.54 -21.15 -12.82
CA ALA A 421 28.41 -21.99 -13.64
C ALA A 421 28.04 -23.49 -13.61
N ASN A 422 27.29 -23.95 -12.62
CA ASN A 422 26.82 -25.33 -12.50
C ASN A 422 25.43 -25.54 -13.14
N GLY A 423 24.85 -24.50 -13.74
CA GLY A 423 23.51 -24.53 -14.33
C GLY A 423 22.38 -24.37 -13.32
N ASN A 424 22.66 -24.08 -12.05
CA ASN A 424 21.61 -23.83 -11.06
C ASN A 424 20.98 -22.46 -11.31
N VAL A 425 19.66 -22.37 -11.17
CA VAL A 425 18.95 -21.08 -11.28
C VAL A 425 19.35 -20.17 -10.11
N VAL A 426 19.90 -19.00 -10.45
CA VAL A 426 20.26 -17.94 -9.50
C VAL A 426 19.18 -16.86 -9.47
N GLN A 427 18.57 -16.58 -10.62
CA GLN A 427 17.52 -15.58 -10.72
C GLN A 427 16.52 -15.94 -11.82
N ASN A 428 15.24 -15.84 -11.50
CA ASN A 428 14.14 -16.06 -12.43
C ASN A 428 13.39 -14.73 -12.61
N TYR A 429 13.31 -14.26 -13.84
CA TYR A 429 12.69 -12.98 -14.20
C TYR A 429 11.25 -13.12 -14.71
N PHE A 430 10.63 -14.31 -14.67
CA PHE A 430 9.20 -14.47 -14.94
C PHE A 430 8.37 -13.98 -13.74
N ASN A 431 8.38 -12.67 -13.49
CA ASN A 431 7.67 -12.02 -12.38
C ASN A 431 6.52 -11.15 -12.89
N GLU A 432 5.30 -11.60 -12.65
CA GLU A 432 4.05 -10.93 -13.08
C GLU A 432 3.70 -9.68 -12.24
N ASN A 433 4.46 -9.42 -11.16
CA ASN A 433 4.22 -8.30 -10.24
C ASN A 433 5.12 -7.09 -10.50
N THR A 434 5.97 -7.10 -11.54
CA THR A 434 6.70 -5.87 -11.90
C THR A 434 5.70 -4.82 -12.38
N ASP A 435 5.99 -3.56 -12.07
CA ASP A 435 5.15 -2.44 -12.49
C ASP A 435 4.98 -2.41 -14.01
N THR A 436 6.06 -2.65 -14.77
CA THR A 436 6.01 -2.64 -16.24
C THR A 436 5.31 -3.87 -16.82
N TYR A 437 5.36 -5.06 -16.19
CA TYR A 437 4.54 -6.20 -16.62
C TYR A 437 3.05 -5.86 -16.53
N GLN A 438 2.60 -5.38 -15.37
CA GLN A 438 1.20 -4.98 -15.18
C GLN A 438 0.82 -3.81 -16.08
N TYR A 439 1.76 -2.90 -16.33
CA TYR A 439 1.55 -1.77 -17.23
C TYR A 439 1.36 -2.20 -18.69
N VAL A 440 2.20 -3.12 -19.19
CA VAL A 440 2.07 -3.71 -20.53
C VAL A 440 0.76 -4.47 -20.66
N ALA A 441 0.38 -5.27 -19.65
CA ALA A 441 -0.91 -5.96 -19.62
C ALA A 441 -2.07 -4.98 -19.77
N LYS A 442 -2.01 -3.85 -19.04
CA LYS A 442 -2.99 -2.77 -19.16
C LYS A 442 -3.00 -2.13 -20.54
N LEU A 443 -1.84 -1.88 -21.15
CA LEU A 443 -1.74 -1.30 -22.50
C LEU A 443 -2.31 -2.23 -23.57
N ASN A 444 -2.03 -3.53 -23.51
CA ASN A 444 -2.65 -4.55 -24.37
C ASN A 444 -4.17 -4.52 -24.24
N GLN A 445 -4.69 -4.47 -23.01
CA GLN A 445 -6.12 -4.40 -22.76
C GLN A 445 -6.75 -3.12 -23.33
N ILE A 446 -6.10 -1.97 -23.16
CA ILE A 446 -6.55 -0.70 -23.75
C ILE A 446 -6.58 -0.81 -25.28
N ARG A 447 -5.50 -1.29 -25.90
CA ARG A 447 -5.41 -1.45 -27.36
C ARG A 447 -6.49 -2.40 -27.90
N LYS A 448 -6.76 -3.50 -27.20
CA LYS A 448 -7.83 -4.46 -27.53
C LYS A 448 -9.21 -3.81 -27.51
N ASN A 449 -9.49 -2.99 -26.49
CA ASN A 449 -10.79 -2.35 -26.29
C ASN A 449 -11.11 -1.30 -27.38
N TYR A 450 -10.11 -0.59 -27.91
CA TYR A 450 -10.31 0.49 -28.87
C TYR A 450 -9.76 0.14 -30.25
N GLU A 451 -10.65 -0.21 -31.19
CA GLU A 451 -10.34 -0.39 -32.62
C GLU A 451 -9.57 0.79 -33.21
N ALA A 452 -9.84 2.02 -32.75
CA ALA A 452 -9.08 3.20 -33.14
C ALA A 452 -7.56 3.03 -33.00
N LEU A 453 -7.08 2.38 -31.93
CA LEU A 453 -5.63 2.17 -31.72
C LEU A 453 -5.04 1.12 -32.68
N ARG A 454 -5.86 0.24 -33.23
CA ARG A 454 -5.44 -0.85 -34.13
C ARG A 454 -5.54 -0.40 -35.59
N LYS A 455 -6.70 0.14 -35.99
CA LYS A 455 -7.03 0.46 -37.39
C LYS A 455 -7.28 1.94 -37.68
N GLY A 456 -7.34 2.78 -36.65
CA GLY A 456 -7.66 4.20 -36.81
C GLY A 456 -6.56 4.98 -37.53
N THR A 457 -6.97 6.06 -38.19
CA THR A 457 -6.07 7.01 -38.86
C THR A 457 -5.30 7.83 -37.82
N GLN A 458 -3.98 7.92 -37.96
CA GLN A 458 -3.09 8.76 -37.16
C GLN A 458 -3.29 10.25 -37.47
N ARG A 459 -3.50 11.08 -36.43
CA ARG A 459 -3.73 12.51 -36.61
C ARG A 459 -3.10 13.35 -35.52
N GLU A 460 -2.08 14.12 -35.85
CA GLU A 460 -1.50 15.12 -34.95
C GLU A 460 -2.57 16.10 -34.45
N MET A 461 -2.57 16.40 -33.16
CA MET A 461 -3.47 17.38 -32.53
C MET A 461 -2.70 18.52 -31.88
N TRP A 462 -1.53 18.23 -31.31
CA TRP A 462 -0.68 19.21 -30.68
C TRP A 462 0.78 18.76 -30.78
N SER A 463 1.68 19.72 -30.98
CA SER A 463 3.11 19.50 -30.86
C SER A 463 3.78 20.74 -30.30
N ALA A 464 4.73 20.50 -29.42
CA ALA A 464 5.67 21.46 -28.85
C ALA A 464 6.92 20.69 -28.45
N GLN A 465 7.98 21.42 -28.07
CA GLN A 465 9.26 20.83 -27.69
C GLN A 465 9.12 19.62 -26.76
N ASN A 466 8.42 19.76 -25.63
CA ASN A 466 8.32 18.69 -24.63
C ASN A 466 6.91 18.11 -24.46
N LEU A 467 6.01 18.39 -25.41
CA LEU A 467 4.63 17.91 -25.35
C LEU A 467 4.12 17.51 -26.74
N TYR A 468 3.61 16.29 -26.87
CA TYR A 468 3.02 15.79 -28.12
C TYR A 468 1.64 15.21 -27.86
N ALA A 469 0.69 15.46 -28.77
CA ALA A 469 -0.62 14.83 -28.71
C ALA A 469 -1.15 14.48 -30.10
N PHE A 470 -1.80 13.33 -30.19
CA PHE A 470 -2.47 12.88 -31.41
C PHE A 470 -3.79 12.18 -31.09
N SER A 471 -4.64 12.08 -32.10
CA SER A 471 -5.81 11.21 -32.09
C SER A 471 -5.58 10.03 -33.04
N ARG A 472 -6.08 8.87 -32.64
CA ARG A 472 -6.41 7.78 -33.56
C ARG A 472 -7.92 7.77 -33.72
N ARG A 473 -8.43 7.80 -34.96
CA ARG A 473 -9.87 7.78 -35.24
C ARG A 473 -10.23 6.73 -36.29
N VAL A 474 -11.29 5.97 -36.03
CA VAL A 474 -11.90 5.06 -37.02
C VAL A 474 -12.74 5.88 -38.00
N ASP A 475 -12.40 5.82 -39.29
CA ASP A 475 -13.06 6.62 -40.33
C ASP A 475 -14.10 5.86 -41.15
N SER A 476 -14.11 4.53 -41.06
CA SER A 476 -15.07 3.67 -41.76
C SER A 476 -15.31 2.37 -40.98
N GLY A 477 -16.38 1.62 -41.33
CA GLY A 477 -16.74 0.37 -40.65
C GLY A 477 -17.64 0.56 -39.43
N THR A 478 -17.82 -0.51 -38.66
CA THR A 478 -18.82 -0.60 -37.58
C THR A 478 -18.60 0.42 -36.45
N ASN A 479 -17.34 0.73 -36.13
CA ASN A 479 -16.97 1.66 -35.07
C ASN A 479 -16.59 3.06 -35.58
N THR A 480 -17.10 3.46 -36.76
CA THR A 480 -16.86 4.80 -37.34
C THR A 480 -17.10 5.90 -36.30
N GLY A 481 -16.12 6.79 -36.13
CA GLY A 481 -16.16 7.87 -35.16
C GLY A 481 -15.61 7.53 -33.77
N GLN A 482 -15.25 6.27 -33.50
CA GLN A 482 -14.45 5.93 -32.32
C GLN A 482 -13.10 6.64 -32.38
N GLU A 483 -12.76 7.38 -31.34
CA GLU A 483 -11.60 8.26 -31.29
C GLU A 483 -10.90 8.15 -29.93
N VAL A 484 -9.59 7.96 -29.96
CA VAL A 484 -8.71 7.90 -28.79
C VAL A 484 -7.66 9.00 -28.93
N ILE A 485 -7.49 9.81 -27.89
CA ILE A 485 -6.54 10.93 -27.84
C ILE A 485 -5.41 10.57 -26.89
N SER A 486 -4.19 10.49 -27.39
CA SER A 486 -3.00 10.24 -26.59
C SER A 486 -2.18 11.51 -26.44
N VAL A 487 -1.71 11.77 -25.21
CA VAL A 487 -0.94 12.96 -24.85
C VAL A 487 0.32 12.52 -24.10
N PHE A 488 1.47 13.05 -24.48
CA PHE A 488 2.78 12.67 -23.97
C PHE A 488 3.56 13.90 -23.54
N SER A 489 4.26 13.80 -22.41
CA SER A 489 5.30 14.74 -22.01
C SER A 489 6.62 14.00 -21.81
N ASN A 490 7.71 14.58 -22.31
CA ASN A 490 9.09 14.17 -21.99
C ASN A 490 9.82 15.26 -21.18
N ALA A 491 9.07 16.20 -20.59
CA ALA A 491 9.66 17.24 -19.75
C ALA A 491 10.44 16.59 -18.59
N SER A 492 11.58 17.18 -18.23
CA SER A 492 12.43 16.67 -17.15
C SER A 492 11.82 16.81 -15.76
N SER A 493 10.86 17.72 -15.58
CA SER A 493 10.17 17.97 -14.31
C SER A 493 8.86 18.76 -14.52
N GLY A 494 8.02 18.80 -13.48
CA GLY A 494 6.79 19.59 -13.45
C GLY A 494 5.59 18.94 -14.14
N THR A 495 4.49 19.68 -14.21
CA THR A 495 3.26 19.32 -14.93
C THR A 495 3.01 20.35 -16.01
N GLN A 496 2.77 19.89 -17.23
CA GLN A 496 2.39 20.74 -18.36
C GLN A 496 0.87 20.70 -18.53
N THR A 497 0.23 21.87 -18.54
CA THR A 497 -1.20 22.01 -18.85
C THR A 497 -1.36 22.68 -20.20
N VAL A 498 -2.14 22.07 -21.09
CA VAL A 498 -2.40 22.59 -22.43
C VAL A 498 -3.87 22.46 -22.78
N THR A 499 -4.36 23.40 -23.59
CA THR A 499 -5.67 23.31 -24.23
C THR A 499 -5.49 22.92 -25.69
N ILE A 500 -5.93 21.71 -26.03
CA ILE A 500 -5.75 21.08 -27.34
C ILE A 500 -7.07 21.21 -28.12
N PRO A 501 -7.10 21.91 -29.27
CA PRO A 501 -8.24 21.87 -30.18
C PRO A 501 -8.46 20.46 -30.72
N LEU A 502 -9.71 19.99 -30.70
CA LEU A 502 -10.07 18.75 -31.40
C LEU A 502 -10.06 19.00 -32.91
N ARG A 503 -9.77 18.00 -33.72
CA ARG A 503 -9.78 18.17 -35.18
C ARG A 503 -11.21 18.32 -35.70
N THR A 504 -11.36 18.95 -36.86
CA THR A 504 -12.67 19.24 -37.48
C THR A 504 -13.49 17.97 -37.68
N GLU A 505 -12.83 16.87 -38.06
CA GLU A 505 -13.42 15.56 -38.32
C GLU A 505 -13.80 14.79 -37.05
N SER A 506 -13.38 15.26 -35.86
CA SER A 506 -13.76 14.63 -34.59
C SER A 506 -15.27 14.66 -34.41
N THR A 507 -15.86 13.51 -34.10
CA THR A 507 -17.31 13.35 -33.89
C THR A 507 -17.74 13.52 -32.43
N LEU A 508 -16.81 13.87 -31.54
CA LEU A 508 -17.07 14.07 -30.12
C LEU A 508 -17.80 15.42 -29.91
N PRO A 509 -19.06 15.43 -29.43
CA PRO A 509 -19.75 16.69 -29.15
C PRO A 509 -19.21 17.38 -27.91
N VAL A 510 -19.39 18.71 -27.83
CA VAL A 510 -19.18 19.48 -26.59
C VAL A 510 -20.02 18.87 -25.46
N GLY A 511 -19.42 18.73 -24.28
CA GLY A 511 -20.00 18.04 -23.12
C GLY A 511 -19.63 16.55 -23.03
N THR A 512 -18.98 15.96 -24.03
CA THR A 512 -18.50 14.58 -23.94
C THR A 512 -17.41 14.47 -22.87
N VAL A 513 -17.60 13.54 -21.93
CA VAL A 513 -16.57 13.19 -20.94
C VAL A 513 -15.67 12.10 -21.52
N LEU A 514 -14.37 12.37 -21.55
CA LEU A 514 -13.32 11.42 -21.89
C LEU A 514 -12.61 10.99 -20.62
N VAL A 515 -12.36 9.69 -20.51
CA VAL A 515 -11.73 9.06 -19.35
C VAL A 515 -10.30 8.69 -19.72
N ASN A 516 -9.35 9.00 -18.85
CA ASN A 516 -7.97 8.54 -18.99
C ASN A 516 -7.93 7.02 -18.71
N GLN A 517 -7.62 6.22 -19.73
CA GLN A 517 -7.60 4.76 -19.62
C GLN A 517 -6.48 4.24 -18.72
N LEU A 518 -5.42 5.04 -18.50
CA LEU A 518 -4.37 4.73 -17.54
C LEU A 518 -4.77 5.04 -16.09
N ASN A 519 -5.70 5.97 -15.86
CA ASN A 519 -6.23 6.32 -14.55
C ASN A 519 -7.68 6.82 -14.68
N PRO A 520 -8.70 5.97 -14.45
CA PRO A 520 -10.10 6.34 -14.69
C PRO A 520 -10.63 7.51 -13.83
N SER A 521 -9.94 7.86 -12.74
CA SER A 521 -10.31 9.04 -11.93
C SER A 521 -9.97 10.38 -12.61
N ASP A 522 -9.08 10.35 -13.61
CA ASP A 522 -8.68 11.49 -14.41
C ASP A 522 -9.56 11.57 -15.67
N THR A 523 -10.42 12.58 -15.71
CA THR A 523 -11.37 12.80 -16.79
C THR A 523 -11.24 14.21 -17.34
N VAL A 524 -11.55 14.37 -18.63
CA VAL A 524 -11.63 15.68 -19.28
C VAL A 524 -12.95 15.79 -20.04
N THR A 525 -13.51 16.99 -20.08
CA THR A 525 -14.75 17.24 -20.83
C THR A 525 -14.43 18.04 -22.08
N VAL A 526 -14.97 17.63 -23.22
CA VAL A 526 -14.90 18.40 -24.46
C VAL A 526 -15.63 19.72 -24.25
N ALA A 527 -14.89 20.82 -24.28
CA ALA A 527 -15.41 22.17 -24.11
C ALA A 527 -15.62 22.85 -25.47
N SER A 528 -16.50 23.85 -25.49
CA SER A 528 -16.60 24.77 -26.62
C SER A 528 -15.36 25.67 -26.66
N GLY A 529 -14.72 25.80 -27.83
CA GLY A 529 -13.53 26.65 -28.01
C GLY A 529 -12.56 26.11 -29.06
N GLY A 530 -11.41 26.78 -29.23
CA GLY A 530 -10.38 26.37 -30.19
C GLY A 530 -10.78 26.65 -31.64
N THR A 531 -9.86 26.37 -32.58
CA THR A 531 -10.01 26.68 -34.01
C THR A 531 -11.15 25.92 -34.70
N THR A 532 -11.62 24.82 -34.11
CA THR A 532 -12.68 23.95 -34.64
C THR A 532 -13.99 24.07 -33.84
N GLY A 533 -14.03 24.93 -32.82
CA GLY A 533 -15.16 25.04 -31.89
C GLY A 533 -15.22 23.95 -30.81
N LYS A 534 -14.31 22.97 -30.81
CA LYS A 534 -14.16 21.93 -29.78
C LYS A 534 -12.72 21.87 -29.27
N GLN A 535 -12.54 21.76 -27.95
CA GLN A 535 -11.21 21.61 -27.33
C GLN A 535 -11.26 20.79 -26.03
N ILE A 536 -10.12 20.26 -25.61
CA ILE A 536 -9.91 19.66 -24.27
C ILE A 536 -8.74 20.34 -23.57
N THR A 537 -8.81 20.48 -22.25
CA THR A 537 -7.67 20.92 -21.44
C THR A 537 -7.12 19.73 -20.67
N VAL A 538 -5.83 19.45 -20.83
CA VAL A 538 -5.15 18.29 -20.25
C VAL A 538 -3.93 18.74 -19.45
N SER A 539 -3.69 18.12 -18.30
CA SER A 539 -2.51 18.35 -17.47
C SER A 539 -1.70 17.06 -17.35
N VAL A 540 -0.49 17.00 -17.91
CA VAL A 540 0.36 15.80 -17.90
C VAL A 540 1.66 16.05 -17.15
N GLY A 541 2.06 15.10 -16.30
CA GLY A 541 3.31 15.18 -15.55
C GLY A 541 4.55 14.93 -16.41
N ALA A 542 5.72 15.21 -15.87
CA ALA A 542 7.02 14.90 -16.47
C ALA A 542 7.17 13.41 -16.80
N ASN A 543 7.66 13.11 -18.01
CA ASN A 543 7.85 11.74 -18.53
C ASN A 543 6.60 10.85 -18.37
N ALA A 544 5.41 11.41 -18.57
CA ALA A 544 4.15 10.71 -18.42
C ALA A 544 3.30 10.80 -19.69
N ALA A 545 2.39 9.84 -19.81
CA ALA A 545 1.40 9.77 -20.89
C ALA A 545 -0.03 9.75 -20.33
N LYS A 546 -0.98 10.14 -21.17
CA LYS A 546 -2.42 9.99 -20.94
C LYS A 546 -3.10 9.46 -22.19
N ILE A 547 -4.11 8.61 -21.99
CA ILE A 547 -4.89 8.01 -23.07
C ILE A 547 -6.36 8.33 -22.81
N TYR A 548 -6.89 9.37 -23.42
CA TYR A 548 -8.28 9.79 -23.26
C TYR A 548 -9.16 9.15 -24.33
N ALA A 549 -10.22 8.49 -23.88
CA ALA A 549 -11.23 7.94 -24.77
C ALA A 549 -12.60 8.06 -24.10
N LYS A 550 -13.67 8.04 -24.90
CA LYS A 550 -15.02 7.85 -24.34
C LYS A 550 -15.06 6.45 -23.73
N ALA A 551 -15.42 6.34 -22.45
CA ALA A 551 -15.56 5.06 -21.79
C ALA A 551 -16.54 4.17 -22.57
N LEU A 552 -16.11 2.94 -22.88
CA LEU A 552 -16.99 1.93 -23.47
C LEU A 552 -17.87 1.36 -22.36
N ALA A 553 -19.10 0.99 -22.72
CA ALA A 553 -19.90 0.15 -21.83
C ALA A 553 -19.24 -1.23 -21.76
N ASP A 554 -18.97 -1.73 -20.57
CA ASP A 554 -18.40 -3.05 -20.38
C ASP A 554 -19.50 -4.10 -20.48
N THR A 555 -19.45 -4.91 -21.54
CA THR A 555 -20.48 -5.92 -21.87
C THR A 555 -19.92 -7.33 -21.91
N THR A 556 -18.63 -7.50 -21.61
CA THR A 556 -17.95 -8.78 -21.71
C THR A 556 -18.02 -9.44 -20.35
N ALA A 557 -18.42 -10.71 -20.30
CA ALA A 557 -18.44 -11.45 -19.05
C ALA A 557 -17.05 -11.97 -18.69
N PRO A 558 -16.73 -12.09 -17.39
CA PRO A 558 -15.53 -12.79 -16.93
C PRO A 558 -15.41 -14.21 -17.46
N SER A 559 -14.19 -14.76 -17.46
CA SER A 559 -13.96 -16.17 -17.76
C SER A 559 -14.60 -17.09 -16.71
N VAL A 560 -14.95 -18.32 -17.11
CA VAL A 560 -15.58 -19.29 -16.22
C VAL A 560 -14.56 -19.77 -15.17
N PRO A 561 -14.90 -19.76 -13.86
CA PRO A 561 -14.00 -20.29 -12.83
C PRO A 561 -13.61 -21.75 -13.11
N ALA A 562 -12.31 -22.02 -13.17
CA ALA A 562 -11.75 -23.35 -13.46
C ALA A 562 -11.30 -24.06 -12.17
N ASN A 563 -11.04 -25.38 -12.27
CA ASN A 563 -10.52 -26.22 -11.16
C ASN A 563 -11.33 -26.13 -9.87
N VAL A 564 -12.66 -26.09 -9.98
CA VAL A 564 -13.54 -26.07 -8.80
C VAL A 564 -13.38 -27.39 -8.04
N ALA A 565 -12.94 -27.31 -6.80
CA ALA A 565 -12.70 -28.45 -5.92
C ALA A 565 -13.40 -28.25 -4.57
N VAL A 566 -13.98 -29.33 -4.03
CA VAL A 566 -14.70 -29.32 -2.76
C VAL A 566 -14.01 -30.24 -1.76
N THR A 567 -13.78 -29.77 -0.55
CA THR A 567 -13.14 -30.55 0.52
C THR A 567 -14.00 -30.50 1.78
N ALA A 568 -14.20 -31.66 2.42
CA ALA A 568 -14.93 -31.72 3.68
C ALA A 568 -14.09 -31.16 4.83
N LEU A 569 -14.68 -30.24 5.60
CA LEU A 569 -14.02 -29.66 6.78
C LEU A 569 -14.54 -30.30 8.08
N SER A 570 -15.84 -30.61 8.13
CA SER A 570 -16.46 -31.20 9.30
C SER A 570 -17.73 -31.97 8.93
N ALA A 571 -18.44 -32.47 9.94
CA ALA A 571 -19.78 -33.02 9.77
C ALA A 571 -20.83 -31.97 9.36
N SER A 572 -20.51 -30.67 9.35
CA SER A 572 -21.47 -29.62 8.98
C SER A 572 -20.93 -28.54 8.06
N SER A 573 -19.76 -28.75 7.44
CA SER A 573 -19.16 -27.77 6.54
C SER A 573 -18.28 -28.36 5.45
N LEU A 574 -18.31 -27.69 4.29
CA LEU A 574 -17.50 -27.98 3.10
C LEU A 574 -16.76 -26.70 2.67
N LYS A 575 -15.54 -26.83 2.14
CA LYS A 575 -14.79 -25.74 1.53
C LYS A 575 -14.75 -25.94 0.02
N VAL A 576 -15.14 -24.91 -0.73
CA VAL A 576 -15.07 -24.85 -2.19
C VAL A 576 -13.92 -23.93 -2.59
N ASN A 577 -13.04 -24.34 -3.50
CA ASN A 577 -11.91 -23.55 -4.02
C ASN A 577 -11.87 -23.62 -5.54
N TRP A 578 -11.33 -22.60 -6.21
CA TRP A 578 -11.20 -22.54 -7.68
C TRP A 578 -10.01 -21.68 -8.12
N THR A 579 -9.66 -21.73 -9.41
CA THR A 579 -8.71 -20.82 -10.04
C THR A 579 -9.38 -19.48 -10.36
N ALA A 580 -8.68 -18.36 -10.16
CA ALA A 580 -9.21 -17.03 -10.42
C ALA A 580 -9.65 -16.87 -11.88
N SER A 581 -10.81 -16.24 -12.09
CA SER A 581 -11.26 -15.79 -13.41
C SER A 581 -10.53 -14.51 -13.81
N THR A 582 -10.51 -14.26 -15.12
CA THR A 582 -9.99 -13.07 -15.77
C THR A 582 -11.12 -12.34 -16.49
N ASP A 583 -10.95 -11.05 -16.72
CA ASP A 583 -11.94 -10.20 -17.38
C ASP A 583 -11.23 -9.05 -18.12
N ASN A 584 -11.86 -8.50 -19.15
CA ASN A 584 -11.34 -7.37 -19.95
C ASN A 584 -11.27 -6.05 -19.16
N VAL A 585 -12.02 -5.92 -18.07
CA VAL A 585 -11.91 -4.78 -17.14
C VAL A 585 -11.44 -5.26 -15.78
N ALA A 586 -12.24 -6.07 -15.08
CA ALA A 586 -11.89 -6.66 -13.79
C ALA A 586 -12.98 -7.61 -13.30
N VAL A 587 -12.57 -8.74 -12.72
CA VAL A 587 -13.48 -9.59 -11.94
C VAL A 587 -13.74 -8.93 -10.59
N THR A 588 -15.01 -8.71 -10.28
CA THR A 588 -15.44 -8.09 -9.01
C THR A 588 -15.73 -9.13 -7.93
N GLY A 589 -16.20 -10.31 -8.32
CA GLY A 589 -16.41 -11.40 -7.37
C GLY A 589 -16.96 -12.67 -8.00
N TYR A 590 -17.34 -13.59 -7.13
CA TYR A 590 -17.85 -14.90 -7.47
C TYR A 590 -19.17 -15.18 -6.76
N GLU A 591 -20.07 -15.88 -7.46
CA GLU A 591 -21.30 -16.44 -6.94
C GLU A 591 -21.13 -17.95 -6.78
N VAL A 592 -21.33 -18.48 -5.57
CA VAL A 592 -21.19 -19.90 -5.26
C VAL A 592 -22.57 -20.51 -5.09
N TYR A 593 -22.86 -21.53 -5.88
CA TYR A 593 -24.15 -22.21 -5.89
C TYR A 593 -23.98 -23.63 -5.33
N ARG A 594 -24.81 -24.01 -4.35
CA ARG A 594 -24.97 -25.37 -3.83
C ARG A 594 -26.27 -25.95 -4.39
N ASP A 595 -26.19 -27.09 -5.07
CA ASP A 595 -27.33 -27.77 -5.70
C ASP A 595 -28.20 -26.83 -6.54
N GLY A 596 -27.54 -25.94 -7.30
CA GLY A 596 -28.20 -24.93 -8.13
C GLY A 596 -28.72 -23.69 -7.38
N THR A 597 -28.59 -23.62 -6.05
CA THR A 597 -29.04 -22.48 -5.24
C THR A 597 -27.85 -21.63 -4.79
N LEU A 598 -27.92 -20.30 -4.99
CA LEU A 598 -26.88 -19.37 -4.53
C LEU A 598 -26.77 -19.42 -2.99
N VAL A 599 -25.61 -19.83 -2.48
CA VAL A 599 -25.34 -19.90 -1.03
C VAL A 599 -24.50 -18.73 -0.53
N GLY A 600 -23.74 -18.09 -1.41
CA GLY A 600 -23.01 -16.88 -1.06
C GLY A 600 -22.25 -16.27 -2.21
N THR A 601 -21.70 -15.09 -1.95
CA THR A 601 -20.77 -14.41 -2.83
C THR A 601 -19.46 -14.16 -2.11
N THR A 602 -18.36 -14.09 -2.86
CA THR A 602 -17.02 -13.84 -2.31
C THR A 602 -16.14 -13.17 -3.37
N SER A 603 -15.22 -12.31 -2.96
CA SER A 603 -14.15 -11.81 -3.84
C SER A 603 -12.91 -12.71 -3.84
N SER A 604 -12.84 -13.67 -2.92
CA SER A 604 -11.76 -14.65 -2.83
C SER A 604 -12.03 -15.86 -3.72
N THR A 605 -10.99 -16.61 -4.08
CA THR A 605 -11.09 -17.87 -4.83
C THR A 605 -11.47 -19.09 -3.99
N SER A 606 -12.09 -18.85 -2.82
CA SER A 606 -12.63 -19.90 -1.97
C SER A 606 -13.83 -19.43 -1.17
N TYR A 607 -14.68 -20.39 -0.80
CA TYR A 607 -15.88 -20.18 0.00
C TYR A 607 -16.10 -21.37 0.94
N THR A 608 -16.34 -21.10 2.22
CA THR A 608 -16.70 -22.12 3.20
C THR A 608 -18.20 -22.12 3.40
N ASP A 609 -18.85 -23.21 3.03
CA ASP A 609 -20.27 -23.42 3.24
C ASP A 609 -20.48 -24.20 4.55
N SER A 610 -21.30 -23.65 5.45
CA SER A 610 -21.49 -24.13 6.83
C SER A 610 -22.95 -24.44 7.11
N ASN A 611 -23.23 -25.08 8.25
CA ASN A 611 -24.58 -25.50 8.66
C ASN A 611 -25.20 -26.55 7.70
N LEU A 612 -24.36 -27.39 7.11
CA LEU A 612 -24.77 -28.49 6.26
C LEU A 612 -25.21 -29.70 7.10
N ALA A 613 -26.13 -30.50 6.57
CA ALA A 613 -26.42 -31.80 7.15
C ALA A 613 -25.19 -32.73 7.02
N ALA A 614 -24.97 -33.54 8.06
CA ALA A 614 -23.86 -34.49 8.10
C ALA A 614 -24.05 -35.67 7.15
N SER A 615 -22.94 -36.30 6.76
CA SER A 615 -22.93 -37.45 5.82
C SER A 615 -23.73 -37.20 4.54
N THR A 616 -23.80 -35.96 4.08
CA THR A 616 -24.62 -35.54 2.94
C THR A 616 -23.72 -35.01 1.83
N THR A 617 -23.92 -35.51 0.62
CA THR A 617 -23.22 -35.03 -0.59
C THR A 617 -23.94 -33.82 -1.15
N TYR A 618 -23.18 -32.77 -1.42
CA TYR A 618 -23.64 -31.54 -2.07
C TYR A 618 -22.86 -31.30 -3.35
N SER A 619 -23.49 -30.66 -4.33
CA SER A 619 -22.87 -30.25 -5.59
C SER A 619 -22.66 -28.73 -5.63
N TYR A 620 -21.54 -28.29 -6.19
CA TYR A 620 -21.17 -26.88 -6.25
C TYR A 620 -20.81 -26.44 -7.66
N THR A 621 -21.31 -25.26 -8.05
CA THR A 621 -20.87 -24.52 -9.23
C THR A 621 -20.57 -23.08 -8.88
N VAL A 622 -19.63 -22.47 -9.58
CA VAL A 622 -19.20 -21.09 -9.34
C VAL A 622 -19.35 -20.28 -10.63
N LYS A 623 -19.83 -19.03 -10.50
CA LYS A 623 -19.81 -18.02 -11.57
C LYS A 623 -18.95 -16.84 -11.14
N ALA A 624 -18.27 -16.21 -12.07
CA ALA A 624 -17.59 -14.93 -11.84
C ALA A 624 -18.46 -13.79 -12.37
N TYR A 625 -18.33 -12.61 -11.76
CA TYR A 625 -19.02 -11.40 -12.21
C TYR A 625 -18.13 -10.17 -12.10
N ASP A 626 -18.38 -9.18 -12.94
CA ASP A 626 -17.66 -7.89 -12.95
C ASP A 626 -18.50 -6.75 -12.34
N ALA A 627 -17.96 -5.53 -12.38
CA ALA A 627 -18.61 -4.33 -11.83
C ALA A 627 -19.74 -3.80 -12.73
N ALA A 628 -19.74 -4.17 -14.02
CA ALA A 628 -20.78 -3.85 -14.98
C ALA A 628 -21.99 -4.79 -14.88
N GLY A 629 -21.86 -5.88 -14.12
CA GLY A 629 -22.89 -6.88 -13.87
C GLY A 629 -22.89 -8.03 -14.87
N ASN A 630 -21.89 -8.14 -15.74
CA ASN A 630 -21.77 -9.30 -16.62
C ASN A 630 -21.35 -10.51 -15.79
N LYS A 631 -21.88 -11.70 -16.14
CA LYS A 631 -21.65 -12.94 -15.40
C LYS A 631 -21.17 -14.04 -16.33
N SER A 632 -20.17 -14.79 -15.89
CA SER A 632 -19.69 -15.96 -16.62
C SER A 632 -20.72 -17.10 -16.59
N ALA A 633 -20.53 -18.09 -17.46
CA ALA A 633 -21.24 -19.36 -17.34
C ALA A 633 -20.84 -20.07 -16.02
N ALA A 634 -21.69 -20.97 -15.53
CA ALA A 634 -21.35 -21.76 -14.35
C ALA A 634 -20.20 -22.72 -14.66
N SER A 635 -19.28 -22.90 -13.70
CA SER A 635 -18.24 -23.91 -13.76
C SER A 635 -18.81 -25.30 -14.08
N SER A 636 -18.15 -26.06 -14.95
CA SER A 636 -18.59 -27.39 -15.38
C SER A 636 -17.41 -28.37 -15.45
N PRO A 637 -17.58 -29.63 -14.99
CA PRO A 637 -18.75 -30.16 -14.29
C PRO A 637 -18.90 -29.58 -12.88
N ALA A 638 -20.08 -29.75 -12.26
CA ALA A 638 -20.27 -29.40 -10.86
C ALA A 638 -19.36 -30.24 -9.96
N ALA A 639 -18.67 -29.60 -9.02
CA ALA A 639 -17.79 -30.28 -8.08
C ALA A 639 -18.61 -30.77 -6.88
N THR A 640 -18.38 -32.01 -6.42
CA THR A 640 -19.15 -32.60 -5.31
C THR A 640 -18.29 -32.82 -4.08
N GLY A 641 -18.87 -32.62 -2.90
CA GLY A 641 -18.25 -32.98 -1.63
C GLY A 641 -19.26 -33.54 -0.64
N THR A 642 -18.83 -34.48 0.20
CA THR A 642 -19.67 -35.11 1.23
C THR A 642 -19.19 -34.67 2.61
N THR A 643 -20.08 -34.10 3.43
CA THR A 643 -19.76 -33.76 4.83
C THR A 643 -19.39 -35.02 5.62
N LEU A 644 -18.55 -34.86 6.64
CA LEU A 644 -18.11 -36.00 7.46
C LEU A 644 -19.28 -36.60 8.27
N THR A 645 -19.09 -37.81 8.80
CA THR A 645 -19.99 -38.39 9.80
C THR A 645 -19.86 -37.63 11.13
N PRO A 646 -20.96 -37.37 11.87
CA PRO A 646 -20.87 -36.83 13.22
C PRO A 646 -20.11 -37.80 14.13
N ASP A 647 -19.21 -37.28 14.95
CA ASP A 647 -18.52 -38.09 15.93
C ASP A 647 -19.30 -38.12 17.25
N THR A 648 -19.76 -39.31 17.62
CA THR A 648 -20.64 -39.54 18.79
C THR A 648 -20.02 -40.49 19.80
N GLU A 649 -18.81 -40.98 19.54
CA GLU A 649 -18.14 -41.90 20.45
C GLU A 649 -17.35 -41.07 21.46
N ALA A 650 -17.48 -41.38 22.75
CA ALA A 650 -16.70 -40.70 23.77
C ALA A 650 -15.32 -41.37 23.90
N PRO A 651 -14.26 -40.61 24.21
CA PRO A 651 -12.95 -41.19 24.48
C PRO A 651 -12.98 -42.26 25.56
N SER A 652 -12.11 -43.27 25.44
CA SER A 652 -11.94 -44.29 26.47
C SER A 652 -11.59 -43.64 27.83
N VAL A 653 -12.09 -44.19 28.94
CA VAL A 653 -11.77 -43.68 30.28
C VAL A 653 -10.25 -43.71 30.55
N PRO A 654 -9.63 -42.63 31.04
CA PRO A 654 -8.22 -42.63 31.43
C PRO A 654 -7.91 -43.73 32.45
N GLN A 655 -6.92 -44.58 32.13
CA GLN A 655 -6.50 -45.71 32.97
C GLN A 655 -5.15 -45.46 33.64
N ASN A 656 -4.80 -46.28 34.64
CA ASN A 656 -3.55 -46.21 35.40
C ASN A 656 -3.29 -44.83 36.02
N VAL A 657 -4.36 -44.18 36.50
CA VAL A 657 -4.24 -42.89 37.17
C VAL A 657 -3.46 -43.10 38.47
N THR A 658 -2.32 -42.43 38.59
CA THR A 658 -1.49 -42.43 39.78
C THR A 658 -1.24 -41.00 40.21
N ALA A 659 -1.23 -40.77 41.52
CA ALA A 659 -0.93 -39.46 42.09
C ALA A 659 0.24 -39.64 43.06
N THR A 660 1.26 -38.81 42.93
CA THR A 660 2.44 -38.85 43.81
C THR A 660 2.72 -37.47 44.37
N SER A 661 2.99 -37.39 45.68
CA SER A 661 3.45 -36.17 46.31
C SER A 661 4.79 -35.78 45.72
N SER A 662 4.85 -34.61 45.07
CA SER A 662 6.10 -34.08 44.51
C SER A 662 6.82 -33.17 45.50
N SER A 663 6.09 -32.57 46.46
CA SER A 663 6.65 -31.76 47.54
C SER A 663 5.66 -31.65 48.72
N SER A 664 5.99 -30.81 49.70
CA SER A 664 5.05 -30.43 50.76
C SER A 664 3.87 -29.57 50.27
N SER A 665 3.85 -29.10 49.01
CA SER A 665 2.76 -28.27 48.48
C SER A 665 2.34 -28.61 47.04
N SER A 666 2.73 -29.78 46.53
CA SER A 666 2.34 -30.22 45.19
C SER A 666 2.25 -31.73 45.05
N ALA A 667 1.37 -32.17 44.15
CA ALA A 667 1.22 -33.55 43.75
C ALA A 667 1.13 -33.64 42.22
N THR A 668 1.80 -34.63 41.64
CA THR A 668 1.73 -34.89 40.20
C THR A 668 0.85 -36.10 39.96
N VAL A 669 -0.16 -35.92 39.11
CA VAL A 669 -1.11 -36.94 38.68
C VAL A 669 -0.78 -37.34 37.25
N THR A 670 -0.61 -38.63 37.00
CA THR A 670 -0.29 -39.18 35.67
C THR A 670 -1.23 -40.32 35.32
N TRP A 671 -1.48 -40.53 34.04
CA TRP A 671 -2.34 -41.60 33.53
C TRP A 671 -1.85 -42.11 32.17
N SER A 672 -2.43 -43.20 31.69
CA SER A 672 -2.22 -43.69 30.33
C SER A 672 -3.12 -42.95 29.35
N ALA A 673 -2.62 -42.70 28.13
CA ALA A 673 -3.39 -42.01 27.10
C ALA A 673 -4.69 -42.77 26.77
N SER A 674 -5.79 -42.02 26.71
CA SER A 674 -7.06 -42.51 26.20
C SER A 674 -7.04 -42.57 24.68
N THR A 675 -7.82 -43.48 24.12
CA THR A 675 -8.04 -43.61 22.67
C THR A 675 -9.47 -43.27 22.31
N ASP A 676 -9.66 -42.83 21.08
CA ASP A 676 -10.94 -42.43 20.50
C ASP A 676 -10.92 -42.71 18.98
N ASN A 677 -12.08 -42.84 18.35
CA ASN A 677 -12.24 -43.15 16.93
C ASN A 677 -11.81 -41.99 16.01
N VAL A 678 -11.95 -40.73 16.44
CA VAL A 678 -11.50 -39.53 15.69
C VAL A 678 -10.29 -38.89 16.37
N GLY A 679 -10.29 -38.81 17.70
CA GLY A 679 -9.12 -38.40 18.46
C GLY A 679 -9.43 -37.65 19.75
N VAL A 680 -8.62 -37.90 20.78
CA VAL A 680 -8.74 -37.24 22.08
C VAL A 680 -8.14 -35.83 22.02
N THR A 681 -8.93 -34.82 22.35
CA THR A 681 -8.51 -33.41 22.38
C THR A 681 -7.82 -33.03 23.68
N GLY A 682 -8.26 -33.61 24.80
CA GLY A 682 -7.59 -33.38 26.08
C GLY A 682 -8.22 -34.10 27.26
N TYR A 683 -7.78 -33.71 28.45
CA TYR A 683 -8.20 -34.28 29.73
C TYR A 683 -8.63 -33.20 30.71
N GLU A 684 -9.61 -33.53 31.54
CA GLU A 684 -10.05 -32.74 32.68
C GLU A 684 -9.63 -33.43 33.98
N VAL A 685 -8.96 -32.70 34.88
CA VAL A 685 -8.45 -33.24 36.15
C VAL A 685 -9.24 -32.65 37.31
N TYR A 686 -9.69 -33.51 38.21
CA TYR A 686 -10.52 -33.17 39.34
C TYR A 686 -9.83 -33.55 40.64
N ARG A 687 -9.75 -32.61 41.59
CA ARG A 687 -9.29 -32.83 42.97
C ARG A 687 -10.50 -32.80 43.90
N ASP A 688 -10.71 -33.86 44.67
CA ASP A 688 -11.83 -34.02 45.62
C ASP A 688 -13.20 -33.70 44.99
N GLY A 689 -13.37 -34.11 43.73
CA GLY A 689 -14.61 -33.91 42.95
C GLY A 689 -14.73 -32.53 42.27
N VAL A 690 -13.79 -31.61 42.48
CA VAL A 690 -13.79 -30.28 41.84
C VAL A 690 -12.74 -30.22 40.73
N LYS A 691 -13.11 -29.72 39.56
CA LYS A 691 -12.19 -29.56 38.43
C LYS A 691 -11.09 -28.55 38.78
N VAL A 692 -9.84 -28.99 38.79
CA VAL A 692 -8.66 -28.16 39.11
C VAL A 692 -7.90 -27.71 37.88
N GLY A 693 -8.10 -28.37 36.74
CA GLY A 693 -7.47 -27.96 35.49
C GLY A 693 -7.81 -28.86 34.30
N THR A 694 -7.23 -28.50 33.16
CA THR A 694 -7.26 -29.28 31.93
C THR A 694 -5.86 -29.38 31.35
N THR A 695 -5.56 -30.48 30.65
CA THR A 695 -4.29 -30.67 29.96
C THR A 695 -4.49 -31.48 28.69
N ALA A 696 -3.68 -31.24 27.66
CA ALA A 696 -3.64 -32.07 26.45
C ALA A 696 -2.69 -33.28 26.62
N THR A 697 -1.85 -33.30 27.65
CA THR A 697 -0.90 -34.37 27.94
C THR A 697 -1.43 -35.30 29.03
N THR A 698 -0.79 -36.46 29.23
CA THR A 698 -1.25 -37.48 30.20
C THR A 698 -0.70 -37.28 31.62
N SER A 699 -0.41 -36.02 31.97
CA SER A 699 0.11 -35.63 33.28
C SER A 699 -0.35 -34.24 33.65
N TYR A 700 -0.62 -34.03 34.93
CA TYR A 700 -0.98 -32.75 35.50
C TYR A 700 -0.38 -32.60 36.89
N THR A 701 0.36 -31.52 37.12
CA THR A 701 0.92 -31.19 38.44
C THR A 701 0.03 -30.16 39.11
N ASP A 702 -0.60 -30.58 40.20
CA ASP A 702 -1.39 -29.71 41.06
C ASP A 702 -0.50 -29.07 42.14
N THR A 703 -0.61 -27.76 42.30
CA THR A 703 0.30 -26.94 43.15
C THR A 703 -0.50 -26.07 44.11
N GLY A 704 0.15 -25.57 45.18
CA GLY A 704 -0.53 -24.80 46.22
C GLY A 704 -1.31 -25.67 47.21
N LEU A 705 -0.99 -26.96 47.29
CA LEU A 705 -1.59 -27.90 48.23
C LEU A 705 -1.09 -27.63 49.66
N ALA A 706 -1.95 -27.86 50.64
CA ALA A 706 -1.51 -27.87 52.04
C ALA A 706 -0.59 -29.06 52.33
N ALA A 707 0.43 -28.86 53.16
CA ALA A 707 1.36 -29.92 53.60
C ALA A 707 0.67 -30.98 54.46
N SER A 708 1.22 -32.20 54.48
CA SER A 708 0.70 -33.34 55.24
C SER A 708 -0.79 -33.63 55.00
N THR A 709 -1.32 -33.29 53.83
CA THR A 709 -2.75 -33.41 53.50
C THR A 709 -2.94 -34.40 52.35
N SER A 710 -3.90 -35.31 52.50
CA SER A 710 -4.25 -36.29 51.48
C SER A 710 -5.30 -35.72 50.53
N TYR A 711 -5.08 -35.84 49.23
CA TYR A 711 -5.97 -35.38 48.17
C TYR A 711 -6.32 -36.52 47.23
N SER A 712 -7.56 -36.53 46.72
CA SER A 712 -8.06 -37.51 45.77
C SER A 712 -8.20 -36.94 44.37
N TYR A 713 -7.65 -37.63 43.36
CA TYR A 713 -7.66 -37.17 41.97
C TYR A 713 -8.39 -38.14 41.03
N THR A 714 -9.25 -37.62 40.17
CA THR A 714 -9.92 -38.34 39.07
C THR A 714 -9.80 -37.56 37.77
N VAL A 715 -9.83 -38.26 36.64
CA VAL A 715 -9.59 -37.68 35.30
C VAL A 715 -10.66 -38.13 34.30
N LYS A 716 -11.09 -37.21 33.42
CA LYS A 716 -11.89 -37.51 32.23
C LYS A 716 -11.12 -37.15 30.96
N ALA A 717 -11.35 -37.86 29.88
CA ALA A 717 -10.89 -37.50 28.54
C ALA A 717 -12.05 -36.87 27.74
N TYR A 718 -11.73 -35.95 26.82
CA TYR A 718 -12.70 -35.34 25.90
C TYR A 718 -12.12 -35.20 24.49
N ASP A 719 -13.01 -35.24 23.49
CA ASP A 719 -12.69 -35.05 22.07
C ASP A 719 -13.11 -33.66 21.56
N ALA A 720 -12.96 -33.42 20.26
CA ALA A 720 -13.29 -32.15 19.61
C ALA A 720 -14.80 -31.96 19.40
N ALA A 721 -15.58 -33.05 19.42
CA ALA A 721 -17.04 -33.04 19.35
C ALA A 721 -17.69 -32.75 20.72
N GLY A 722 -16.90 -32.75 21.79
CA GLY A 722 -17.33 -32.47 23.15
C GLY A 722 -17.83 -33.70 23.89
N ASN A 723 -17.60 -34.92 23.37
CA ASN A 723 -17.94 -36.13 24.10
C ASN A 723 -16.95 -36.33 25.25
N LEU A 724 -17.47 -36.75 26.42
CA LEU A 724 -16.70 -36.91 27.65
C LEU A 724 -16.70 -38.37 28.09
N SER A 725 -15.52 -38.89 28.45
CA SER A 725 -15.41 -40.18 29.10
C SER A 725 -16.07 -40.18 30.49
N ALA A 726 -16.36 -41.37 31.03
CA ALA A 726 -16.59 -41.50 32.46
C ALA A 726 -15.33 -41.12 33.27
N PHE A 727 -15.48 -40.87 34.58
CA PHE A 727 -14.35 -40.60 35.47
C PHE A 727 -13.45 -41.83 35.61
N SER A 728 -12.14 -41.61 35.68
CA SER A 728 -11.17 -42.63 36.08
C SER A 728 -11.40 -43.11 37.51
N ALA A 729 -10.76 -44.24 37.87
CA ALA A 729 -10.55 -44.57 39.28
C ALA A 729 -9.76 -43.45 39.99
N ALA A 730 -10.05 -43.25 41.28
CA ALA A 730 -9.43 -42.20 42.07
C ALA A 730 -8.01 -42.60 42.52
N ALA A 731 -7.06 -41.68 42.38
CA ALA A 731 -5.69 -41.82 42.89
C ALA A 731 -5.46 -40.88 44.08
N LEU A 732 -4.83 -41.38 45.15
CA LEU A 732 -4.57 -40.60 46.35
C LEU A 732 -3.11 -40.18 46.43
N ALA A 733 -2.86 -38.92 46.82
CA ALA A 733 -1.52 -38.45 47.17
C ALA A 733 -1.58 -37.65 48.48
N THR A 734 -0.65 -37.94 49.41
CA THR A 734 -0.48 -37.18 50.65
C THR A 734 0.81 -36.38 50.56
N THR A 735 0.70 -35.05 50.62
CA THR A 735 1.85 -34.13 50.55
C THR A 735 2.81 -34.33 51.73
N ALA A 736 4.11 -34.14 51.51
CA ALA A 736 5.13 -34.30 52.55
C ALA A 736 5.06 -33.22 53.65
N ALA A 737 5.61 -33.47 54.84
CA ALA A 737 5.78 -32.45 55.89
C ALA A 737 7.01 -31.56 55.58
N GLY A 738 6.94 -30.25 55.83
CA GLY A 738 8.07 -29.34 55.59
C GLY A 738 8.13 -28.15 56.55
N ASN A 739 9.35 -27.64 56.78
CA ASN A 739 9.65 -26.44 57.59
C ASN A 739 9.16 -25.18 56.88
N ASN A 740 8.58 -24.23 57.62
CA ASN A 740 8.00 -23.00 57.07
C ASN A 740 8.67 -21.75 57.62
N VAL A 741 8.87 -20.77 56.75
CA VAL A 741 9.24 -19.39 57.09
C VAL A 741 8.10 -18.48 56.67
N THR A 742 7.50 -17.76 57.61
CA THR A 742 6.46 -16.75 57.34
C THR A 742 7.04 -15.37 57.52
N ILE A 743 6.92 -14.51 56.50
CA ILE A 743 7.45 -13.15 56.50
C ILE A 743 6.32 -12.17 56.27
N TYR A 744 6.13 -11.24 57.21
CA TYR A 744 5.32 -10.04 57.04
C TYR A 744 6.23 -8.90 56.58
N TYR A 745 6.18 -8.57 55.30
CA TYR A 745 6.88 -7.46 54.68
C TYR A 745 6.07 -6.17 54.83
N LYS A 746 6.55 -5.18 55.58
CA LYS A 746 5.91 -3.85 55.61
C LYS A 746 6.11 -3.17 54.26
N GLN A 747 5.03 -2.71 53.63
CA GLN A 747 5.03 -2.18 52.26
C GLN A 747 6.04 -1.03 52.07
N GLY A 748 7.20 -1.34 51.46
CA GLY A 748 8.08 -0.36 50.81
C GLY A 748 7.85 -0.25 49.29
N TYR A 749 7.24 -1.27 48.70
CA TYR A 749 6.82 -1.32 47.30
C TYR A 749 5.32 -1.61 47.21
N THR A 750 4.65 -1.09 46.17
CA THR A 750 3.21 -1.29 45.94
C THR A 750 2.84 -2.76 45.73
N THR A 751 3.72 -3.55 45.11
CA THR A 751 3.63 -5.01 45.06
C THR A 751 5.03 -5.58 45.24
N PRO A 752 5.42 -5.93 46.48
CA PRO A 752 6.75 -6.46 46.74
C PRO A 752 6.86 -7.90 46.24
N TYR A 753 7.96 -8.21 45.57
CA TYR A 753 8.34 -9.56 45.18
C TYR A 753 9.48 -10.03 46.10
N ILE A 754 9.43 -11.30 46.51
CA ILE A 754 10.52 -11.98 47.19
C ILE A 754 11.21 -12.93 46.22
N HIS A 755 12.50 -12.73 46.02
CA HIS A 755 13.36 -13.66 45.31
C HIS A 755 14.18 -14.41 46.35
N TYR A 756 14.07 -15.73 46.39
CA TYR A 756 14.60 -16.51 47.52
C TYR A 756 15.17 -17.86 47.11
N ARG A 757 15.94 -18.45 48.04
CA ARG A 757 16.24 -19.88 48.07
C ARG A 757 16.21 -20.40 49.51
N PRO A 758 15.82 -21.67 49.74
CA PRO A 758 16.29 -22.40 50.92
C PRO A 758 17.83 -22.37 50.95
N ALA A 759 18.44 -22.20 52.12
CA ALA A 759 19.89 -22.08 52.24
C ALA A 759 20.62 -23.27 51.57
N GLY A 760 21.56 -22.98 50.67
CA GLY A 760 22.26 -23.98 49.86
C GLY A 760 21.48 -24.56 48.66
N GLY A 761 20.22 -24.16 48.46
CA GLY A 761 19.37 -24.54 47.34
C GLY A 761 19.50 -23.62 46.11
N THR A 762 18.60 -23.82 45.14
CA THR A 762 18.48 -22.97 43.96
C THR A 762 17.59 -21.76 44.22
N TRP A 763 17.97 -20.62 43.65
CA TRP A 763 17.15 -19.41 43.66
C TRP A 763 15.92 -19.57 42.78
N THR A 764 14.81 -19.00 43.21
CA THR A 764 13.67 -18.70 42.32
C THR A 764 14.14 -17.90 41.10
N THR A 765 13.46 -17.94 39.96
CA THR A 765 13.82 -17.05 38.83
C THR A 765 13.45 -15.61 39.15
N ALA A 766 14.31 -14.63 38.83
CA ALA A 766 13.99 -13.21 39.02
C ALA A 766 12.79 -12.80 38.13
N PRO A 767 11.85 -11.95 38.61
CA PRO A 767 11.90 -11.15 39.85
C PRO A 767 11.53 -11.90 41.14
N GLY A 768 11.29 -13.21 41.11
CA GLY A 768 10.84 -13.98 42.26
C GLY A 768 9.32 -14.00 42.39
N VAL A 769 8.82 -14.30 43.59
CA VAL A 769 7.39 -14.53 43.85
C VAL A 769 6.75 -13.27 44.44
N PRO A 770 5.59 -12.80 43.94
CA PRO A 770 4.89 -11.67 44.55
C PRO A 770 4.43 -12.02 45.96
N ILE A 771 4.66 -11.12 46.92
CA ILE A 771 4.17 -11.25 48.29
C ILE A 771 2.77 -10.61 48.32
N PRO A 772 1.69 -11.39 48.50
CA PRO A 772 0.34 -10.83 48.55
C PRO A 772 0.12 -10.00 49.83
N ALA A 773 -0.91 -9.16 49.83
CA ALA A 773 -1.28 -8.39 51.01
C ALA A 773 -1.56 -9.32 52.21
N SER A 774 -1.14 -8.92 53.40
CA SER A 774 -1.35 -9.68 54.62
C SER A 774 -2.67 -9.32 55.29
N GLU A 775 -3.06 -10.11 56.29
CA GLU A 775 -4.18 -9.79 57.18
C GLU A 775 -3.93 -8.53 58.04
N TYR A 776 -2.71 -8.01 58.09
CA TYR A 776 -2.37 -6.74 58.73
C TYR A 776 -2.20 -5.64 57.66
N THR A 777 -3.08 -4.64 57.69
CA THR A 777 -3.09 -3.52 56.74
C THR A 777 -1.71 -2.84 56.68
N GLY A 778 -1.20 -2.59 55.47
CA GLY A 778 0.14 -2.02 55.23
C GLY A 778 1.30 -3.03 55.25
N TYR A 779 1.00 -4.31 55.45
CA TYR A 779 1.96 -5.40 55.31
C TYR A 779 1.52 -6.39 54.23
N ASN A 780 2.50 -6.97 53.54
CA ASN A 780 2.34 -8.12 52.68
C ASN A 780 2.86 -9.35 53.43
N LYS A 781 2.26 -10.52 53.24
CA LYS A 781 2.67 -11.74 53.93
C LYS A 781 2.88 -12.86 52.94
N ILE A 782 3.97 -13.58 53.13
CA ILE A 782 4.21 -14.83 52.45
C ILE A 782 4.71 -15.88 53.44
N THR A 783 4.18 -17.09 53.31
CA THR A 783 4.71 -18.27 53.98
C THR A 783 5.36 -19.15 52.94
N ILE A 784 6.66 -19.37 53.09
CA ILE A 784 7.46 -20.21 52.21
C ILE A 784 7.80 -21.49 52.96
N ASN A 785 7.38 -22.62 52.39
CA ASN A 785 7.86 -23.91 52.83
C ASN A 785 9.27 -24.14 52.24
N ILE A 786 10.25 -24.34 53.11
CA ILE A 786 11.65 -24.57 52.73
C ILE A 786 12.05 -26.04 52.80
N GLY A 787 11.07 -26.95 52.81
CA GLY A 787 11.32 -28.39 52.88
C GLY A 787 12.00 -28.76 54.19
N THR A 788 13.12 -29.47 54.14
CA THR A 788 13.91 -29.82 55.33
C THR A 788 14.94 -28.77 55.73
N ALA A 789 15.11 -27.70 54.95
CA ALA A 789 16.05 -26.64 55.27
C ALA A 789 15.63 -25.88 56.53
N THR A 790 16.60 -25.29 57.23
CA THR A 790 16.37 -24.56 58.50
C THR A 790 16.45 -23.04 58.36
N GLN A 791 16.83 -22.55 57.17
CA GLN A 791 17.00 -21.13 56.88
C GLN A 791 16.64 -20.83 55.42
N LEU A 792 16.07 -19.65 55.20
CA LEU A 792 15.74 -19.05 53.92
C LEU A 792 16.65 -17.84 53.67
N GLU A 793 17.26 -17.78 52.49
CA GLU A 793 17.95 -16.59 51.97
C GLU A 793 17.02 -15.86 51.00
N ALA A 794 16.88 -14.54 51.15
CA ALA A 794 15.96 -13.76 50.32
C ALA A 794 16.42 -12.33 50.06
N CYS A 795 15.97 -11.77 48.94
CA CYS A 795 15.98 -10.34 48.65
C CYS A 795 14.62 -9.91 48.10
N PHE A 796 14.32 -8.62 48.18
CA PHE A 796 13.02 -8.09 47.77
C PHE A 796 13.19 -7.17 46.56
N ASN A 797 12.15 -7.04 45.74
CA ASN A 797 12.14 -6.09 44.62
C ASN A 797 10.71 -5.66 44.25
N ASN A 798 10.59 -4.71 43.34
CA ASN A 798 9.31 -4.18 42.86
C ASN A 798 8.74 -4.90 41.61
N GLY A 799 9.34 -6.01 41.18
CA GLY A 799 8.96 -6.75 39.96
C GLY A 799 9.55 -6.19 38.66
N SER A 800 10.17 -5.01 38.69
CA SER A 800 10.66 -4.29 37.50
C SER A 800 12.13 -3.86 37.60
N GLY A 801 12.94 -4.60 38.36
CA GLY A 801 14.40 -4.44 38.39
C GLY A 801 14.97 -3.50 39.46
N THR A 802 14.14 -2.94 40.36
CA THR A 802 14.63 -2.22 41.54
C THR A 802 14.68 -3.15 42.74
N TRP A 803 15.86 -3.34 43.31
CA TRP A 803 16.12 -4.35 44.34
C TRP A 803 16.37 -3.72 45.72
N ASP A 804 15.79 -4.33 46.73
CA ASP A 804 16.07 -4.16 48.15
C ASP A 804 16.84 -5.41 48.64
N SER A 805 18.15 -5.28 48.69
CA SER A 805 19.09 -6.37 48.94
C SER A 805 20.18 -5.95 49.92
N ASN A 806 19.79 -5.42 51.08
CA ASN A 806 20.63 -5.14 52.25
C ASN A 806 22.06 -4.64 51.91
N ASN A 807 22.17 -3.55 51.13
CA ASN A 807 23.45 -3.01 50.65
C ASN A 807 24.36 -4.03 49.91
N GLY A 808 23.77 -4.89 49.08
CA GLY A 808 24.47 -5.90 48.28
C GLY A 808 24.56 -7.30 48.91
N SER A 809 23.90 -7.53 50.06
CA SER A 809 23.83 -8.83 50.76
C SER A 809 22.39 -9.38 50.85
N ASN A 810 22.22 -10.69 51.07
CA ASN A 810 20.90 -11.31 51.21
C ASN A 810 20.36 -11.23 52.64
N TYR A 811 19.04 -11.13 52.80
CA TYR A 811 18.36 -11.28 54.08
C TYR A 811 18.22 -12.75 54.46
N LEU A 812 18.39 -13.06 55.74
CA LEU A 812 18.33 -14.42 56.27
C LEU A 812 17.14 -14.57 57.23
N PHE A 813 16.31 -15.58 57.01
CA PHE A 813 15.17 -15.90 57.86
C PHE A 813 15.23 -17.35 58.33
N GLY A 814 15.24 -17.58 59.64
CA GLY A 814 15.12 -18.93 60.20
C GLY A 814 13.66 -19.44 60.16
N VAL A 815 13.45 -20.74 60.42
CA VAL A 815 12.11 -21.33 60.57
C VAL A 815 11.29 -20.54 61.61
N GLY A 816 10.07 -20.14 61.27
CA GLY A 816 9.21 -19.33 62.14
C GLY A 816 8.57 -18.12 61.45
N THR A 817 8.00 -17.22 62.24
CA THR A 817 7.30 -16.01 61.75
C THR A 817 8.09 -14.75 62.05
N TRP A 818 8.27 -13.91 61.04
CA TRP A 818 9.11 -12.72 61.07
C TRP A 818 8.40 -11.53 60.44
N THR A 819 8.73 -10.33 60.88
CA THR A 819 8.29 -9.06 60.31
C THR A 819 9.49 -8.28 59.81
N TYR A 820 9.46 -7.87 58.54
CA TYR A 820 10.47 -7.05 57.88
C TYR A 820 9.97 -5.60 57.72
N THR A 821 10.83 -4.61 57.94
CA THR A 821 10.56 -3.19 57.65
C THR A 821 11.55 -2.61 56.64
N PRO A 822 11.16 -1.68 55.74
CA PRO A 822 11.94 -1.28 54.54
C PRO A 822 13.27 -0.56 54.82
N THR A 823 13.61 -0.34 56.09
CA THR A 823 14.93 0.14 56.54
C THR A 823 15.95 -1.01 56.72
N GLY A 824 15.60 -2.25 56.34
CA GLY A 824 16.45 -3.43 56.44
C GLY A 824 16.35 -4.21 57.77
N SER A 825 15.42 -3.88 58.65
CA SER A 825 15.28 -4.53 59.98
C SER A 825 14.34 -5.73 59.95
N ILE A 826 14.74 -6.85 60.59
CA ILE A 826 13.95 -8.08 60.73
C ILE A 826 13.68 -8.34 62.22
N VAL A 827 12.41 -8.48 62.59
CA VAL A 827 11.96 -8.71 63.97
C VAL A 827 11.11 -9.99 64.06
N SER A 828 11.21 -10.74 65.16
CA SER A 828 10.44 -11.98 65.35
C SER A 828 9.00 -11.69 65.75
N GLY A 829 8.04 -12.44 65.18
CA GLY A 829 6.61 -12.33 65.48
C GLY A 829 5.77 -11.60 64.42
N LYS A 830 4.44 -11.61 64.61
CA LYS A 830 3.44 -10.96 63.74
C LYS A 830 3.35 -9.44 64.01
N PRO A 831 2.87 -8.61 63.06
CA PRO A 831 2.53 -7.20 63.29
C PRO A 831 1.42 -7.02 64.35
N ASN A 832 1.40 -5.87 65.06
CA ASN A 832 0.42 -5.56 66.12
C ASN A 832 -0.52 -4.43 65.65
N VAL A 833 -1.83 -4.65 65.48
CA VAL A 833 -2.81 -3.67 64.92
C VAL A 833 -4.17 -3.67 65.64
N ASP A 834 -4.85 -2.51 65.63
CA ASP A 834 -6.17 -2.21 66.22
C ASP A 834 -7.37 -2.73 65.37
N THR A 835 -8.55 -2.98 65.94
CA THR A 835 -9.67 -3.70 65.26
C THR A 835 -11.08 -3.16 65.53
N THR A 836 -11.24 -2.06 66.28
CA THR A 836 -12.55 -1.50 66.60
C THR A 836 -12.86 -0.31 65.69
N ALA A 837 -14.05 -0.26 65.08
CA ALA A 837 -14.40 0.79 64.12
C ALA A 837 -14.86 2.11 64.76
N PRO A 838 -14.51 3.27 64.15
CA PRO A 838 -15.02 4.58 64.58
C PRO A 838 -16.55 4.70 64.58
N SER A 839 -17.07 5.69 65.32
CA SER A 839 -18.50 6.04 65.27
C SER A 839 -18.93 6.66 63.92
N VAL A 840 -20.22 6.54 63.59
CA VAL A 840 -20.79 7.05 62.32
C VAL A 840 -20.76 8.59 62.30
N PRO A 841 -20.27 9.23 61.21
CA PRO A 841 -20.33 10.69 61.07
C PRO A 841 -21.76 11.23 61.09
N GLN A 842 -22.00 12.27 61.88
CA GLN A 842 -23.33 12.88 62.08
C GLN A 842 -23.39 14.31 61.50
N GLY A 843 -24.58 14.79 61.15
CA GLY A 843 -24.80 16.17 60.72
C GLY A 843 -24.18 16.52 59.37
N VAL A 844 -24.16 15.57 58.43
CA VAL A 844 -23.59 15.79 57.10
C VAL A 844 -24.42 16.83 56.34
N THR A 845 -23.74 17.85 55.82
CA THR A 845 -24.31 18.87 54.93
C THR A 845 -23.46 18.96 53.67
N ALA A 846 -24.09 19.27 52.54
CA ALA A 846 -23.41 19.47 51.27
C ALA A 846 -23.85 20.81 50.68
N THR A 847 -22.89 21.65 50.30
CA THR A 847 -23.12 22.93 49.65
C THR A 847 -22.31 23.03 48.37
N SER A 848 -22.88 23.65 47.33
CA SER A 848 -22.13 23.93 46.11
C SER A 848 -21.03 24.95 46.38
N SER A 849 -19.83 24.65 45.91
CA SER A 849 -18.63 25.47 46.11
C SER A 849 -18.19 26.14 44.83
N SER A 850 -18.44 25.52 43.67
CA SER A 850 -18.23 26.11 42.36
C SER A 850 -19.09 25.40 41.30
N ALA A 851 -18.84 25.73 40.04
CA ALA A 851 -19.48 25.06 38.93
C ALA A 851 -19.09 23.59 38.73
N SER A 852 -17.96 23.21 39.31
CA SER A 852 -17.43 21.85 39.21
C SER A 852 -17.07 21.28 40.56
N SER A 853 -17.56 21.89 41.66
CA SER A 853 -17.26 21.39 42.99
C SER A 853 -18.35 21.64 44.02
N ALA A 854 -18.45 20.73 44.99
CA ALA A 854 -19.30 20.83 46.15
C ALA A 854 -18.50 20.48 47.40
N THR A 855 -18.71 21.23 48.48
CA THR A 855 -18.07 20.99 49.78
C THR A 855 -19.07 20.32 50.71
N ILE A 856 -18.63 19.21 51.30
CA ILE A 856 -19.38 18.37 52.21
C ILE A 856 -18.72 18.49 53.57
N THR A 857 -19.51 18.79 54.61
CA THR A 857 -19.03 18.95 55.99
C THR A 857 -19.86 18.13 56.96
N TRP A 858 -19.28 17.71 58.07
CA TRP A 858 -19.94 16.91 59.10
C TRP A 858 -19.31 17.12 60.48
N THR A 859 -19.89 16.48 61.51
CA THR A 859 -19.36 16.49 62.87
C THR A 859 -18.39 15.33 63.07
N ALA A 860 -17.29 15.56 63.80
CA ALA A 860 -16.24 14.56 64.01
C ALA A 860 -16.74 13.29 64.69
N SER A 861 -16.31 12.14 64.18
CA SER A 861 -16.47 10.82 64.79
C SER A 861 -15.42 10.59 65.90
N THR A 862 -15.71 9.62 66.76
CA THR A 862 -14.85 9.18 67.87
C THR A 862 -14.52 7.70 67.75
N ASP A 863 -13.39 7.28 68.32
CA ASP A 863 -12.90 5.91 68.29
C ASP A 863 -12.12 5.57 69.59
N ASN A 864 -11.96 4.27 69.90
CA ASN A 864 -11.25 3.81 71.10
C ASN A 864 -9.72 3.99 71.03
N VAL A 865 -9.12 4.10 69.85
CA VAL A 865 -7.71 4.48 69.68
C VAL A 865 -7.59 5.84 69.03
N ALA A 866 -8.02 5.99 67.77
CA ALA A 866 -8.05 7.27 67.07
C ALA A 866 -8.76 7.18 65.71
N VAL A 867 -9.66 8.13 65.43
CA VAL A 867 -10.16 8.32 64.05
C VAL A 867 -9.04 8.89 63.20
N THR A 868 -8.72 8.21 62.12
CA THR A 868 -7.64 8.58 61.20
C THR A 868 -8.15 9.38 60.00
N GLY A 869 -9.38 9.14 59.57
CA GLY A 869 -10.01 9.96 58.55
C GLY A 869 -11.42 9.52 58.21
N TYR A 870 -11.90 10.02 57.08
CA TYR A 870 -13.25 9.85 56.59
C TYR A 870 -13.23 9.56 55.10
N GLU A 871 -14.19 8.76 54.65
CA GLU A 871 -14.47 8.47 53.24
C GLU A 871 -15.77 9.17 52.82
N VAL A 872 -15.73 9.87 51.69
CA VAL A 872 -16.89 10.58 51.14
C VAL A 872 -17.35 9.90 49.86
N TYR A 873 -18.66 9.71 49.74
CA TYR A 873 -19.31 9.03 48.63
C TYR A 873 -20.30 9.97 47.94
N ARG A 874 -20.26 10.05 46.61
CA ARG A 874 -21.19 10.76 45.73
C ARG A 874 -22.06 9.74 44.99
N ASP A 875 -23.38 9.86 45.10
CA ASP A 875 -24.37 8.98 44.48
C ASP A 875 -24.05 7.49 44.68
N GLY A 876 -23.61 7.14 45.89
CA GLY A 876 -23.22 5.78 46.29
C GLY A 876 -21.80 5.36 45.91
N THR A 877 -21.05 6.18 45.17
CA THR A 877 -19.67 5.87 44.74
C THR A 877 -18.65 6.69 45.54
N LYS A 878 -17.60 6.05 46.06
CA LYS A 878 -16.55 6.75 46.84
C LYS A 878 -15.80 7.74 45.95
N VAL A 879 -15.79 9.02 46.32
CA VAL A 879 -15.12 10.10 45.56
C VAL A 879 -13.82 10.56 46.20
N GLY A 880 -13.62 10.31 47.50
CA GLY A 880 -12.32 10.54 48.12
C GLY A 880 -12.31 10.29 49.62
N THR A 881 -11.19 10.67 50.26
CA THR A 881 -10.99 10.59 51.70
C THR A 881 -10.38 11.87 52.25
N THR A 882 -10.58 12.14 53.54
CA THR A 882 -10.02 13.30 54.26
C THR A 882 -9.79 12.99 55.73
N ALA A 883 -8.76 13.58 56.34
CA ALA A 883 -8.53 13.46 57.79
C ALA A 883 -9.33 14.48 58.61
N THR A 884 -9.89 15.51 57.96
CA THR A 884 -10.69 16.56 58.60
C THR A 884 -12.17 16.33 58.33
N THR A 885 -13.06 17.04 59.04
CA THR A 885 -14.51 16.84 58.92
C THR A 885 -15.15 17.63 57.76
N SER A 886 -14.38 17.84 56.70
CA SER A 886 -14.78 18.55 55.49
C SER A 886 -14.05 17.97 54.29
N TYR A 887 -14.76 17.86 53.16
CA TYR A 887 -14.21 17.40 51.89
C TYR A 887 -14.81 18.20 50.75
N THR A 888 -13.98 18.62 49.81
CA THR A 888 -14.44 19.30 48.59
C THR A 888 -14.27 18.36 47.42
N ASP A 889 -15.39 17.92 46.87
CA ASP A 889 -15.46 17.09 45.67
C ASP A 889 -15.37 17.99 44.43
N THR A 890 -14.52 17.64 43.47
CA THR A 890 -14.19 18.47 42.29
C THR A 890 -14.35 17.70 40.98
N GLY A 891 -14.41 18.39 39.83
CA GLY A 891 -14.65 17.78 38.52
C GLY A 891 -16.12 17.44 38.23
N LEU A 892 -17.05 18.04 38.97
CA LEU A 892 -18.48 17.86 38.79
C LEU A 892 -18.99 18.57 37.54
N ALA A 893 -20.09 18.07 36.97
CA ALA A 893 -20.79 18.77 35.90
C ALA A 893 -21.53 19.98 36.49
N ALA A 894 -21.57 21.07 35.73
CA ALA A 894 -22.23 22.30 36.14
C ALA A 894 -23.76 22.15 36.20
N SER A 895 -24.41 22.93 37.07
CA SER A 895 -25.88 22.95 37.24
C SER A 895 -26.50 21.57 37.51
N THR A 896 -25.76 20.70 38.21
CA THR A 896 -26.14 19.29 38.43
C THR A 896 -26.22 19.00 39.93
N THR A 897 -27.31 18.36 40.37
CA THR A 897 -27.51 17.96 41.76
C THR A 897 -26.84 16.62 42.04
N TYR A 898 -26.07 16.57 43.12
CA TYR A 898 -25.34 15.39 43.58
C TYR A 898 -25.68 15.09 45.04
N THR A 899 -25.73 13.79 45.39
CA THR A 899 -26.05 13.31 46.75
C THR A 899 -24.82 12.73 47.42
N TYR A 900 -24.58 13.04 48.69
CA TYR A 900 -23.37 12.68 49.43
C TYR A 900 -23.63 11.98 50.77
N THR A 901 -22.81 10.98 51.09
CA THR A 901 -22.76 10.29 52.39
C THR A 901 -21.30 10.08 52.84
N VAL A 902 -21.05 9.96 54.14
CA VAL A 902 -19.69 9.90 54.71
C VAL A 902 -19.54 8.74 55.70
N LYS A 903 -18.38 8.08 55.70
CA LYS A 903 -17.96 7.06 56.69
C LYS A 903 -16.66 7.49 57.37
N ALA A 904 -16.42 7.09 58.60
CA ALA A 904 -15.16 7.33 59.33
C ALA A 904 -14.30 6.06 59.36
N TYR A 905 -12.98 6.22 59.40
CA TYR A 905 -12.04 5.11 59.53
C TYR A 905 -10.85 5.44 60.42
N ASP A 906 -10.26 4.43 61.05
CA ASP A 906 -9.09 4.54 61.92
C ASP A 906 -7.78 4.08 61.22
N ALA A 907 -6.67 4.11 61.95
CA ALA A 907 -5.35 3.81 61.38
C ALA A 907 -5.16 2.32 61.08
N ALA A 908 -6.00 1.47 61.67
CA ALA A 908 -5.98 0.05 61.43
C ALA A 908 -6.95 -0.40 60.32
N GLY A 909 -7.76 0.53 59.80
CA GLY A 909 -8.61 0.35 58.63
C GLY A 909 -10.05 -0.05 58.96
N ASN A 910 -10.47 0.05 60.22
CA ASN A 910 -11.85 -0.23 60.60
C ASN A 910 -12.75 0.94 60.13
N LEU A 911 -13.93 0.63 59.59
CA LEU A 911 -14.82 1.58 58.93
C LEU A 911 -16.20 1.64 59.59
N SER A 912 -16.70 2.84 59.81
CA SER A 912 -18.04 3.05 60.36
C SER A 912 -19.14 2.87 59.30
N ALA A 913 -20.40 2.74 59.74
CA ALA A 913 -21.55 2.78 58.84
C ALA A 913 -21.71 4.16 58.17
N ALA A 914 -22.42 4.22 57.03
CA ALA A 914 -22.62 5.48 56.31
C ALA A 914 -23.53 6.45 57.07
N SER A 915 -23.21 7.73 57.00
CA SER A 915 -24.05 8.81 57.49
C SER A 915 -25.39 8.92 56.73
N GLY A 916 -26.30 9.77 57.24
CA GLY A 916 -27.43 10.28 56.45
C GLY A 916 -26.95 11.07 55.22
N ALA A 917 -27.76 11.10 54.16
CA ALA A 917 -27.42 11.71 52.88
C ALA A 917 -27.71 13.22 52.84
N ALA A 918 -26.83 13.99 52.18
CA ALA A 918 -26.98 15.42 51.93
C ALA A 918 -26.78 15.75 50.44
N THR A 919 -27.52 16.72 49.90
CA THR A 919 -27.46 17.06 48.47
C THR A 919 -26.92 18.45 48.20
N ALA A 920 -26.11 18.61 47.15
CA ALA A 920 -25.65 19.91 46.65
C ALA A 920 -25.85 20.00 45.12
N THR A 921 -26.30 21.15 44.62
CA THR A 921 -26.43 21.42 43.18
C THR A 921 -25.32 22.36 42.74
N THR A 922 -24.39 21.88 41.92
CA THR A 922 -23.23 22.67 41.46
C THR A 922 -23.64 23.92 40.71
N SER A 923 -22.81 24.96 40.80
CA SER A 923 -23.06 26.23 40.11
C SER A 923 -22.92 26.07 38.58
N ALA A 924 -23.22 27.09 37.78
CA ALA A 924 -23.04 27.04 36.32
C ALA A 924 -21.55 27.18 35.92
N GLY A 925 -21.10 26.43 34.89
CA GLY A 925 -19.71 26.31 34.39
C GLY A 925 -19.07 27.63 33.96
N SER A 926 -17.75 27.75 34.11
CA SER A 926 -17.01 28.87 33.53
C SER A 926 -17.02 28.76 32.00
N THR A 927 -17.50 29.82 31.35
CA THR A 927 -17.51 29.93 29.89
C THR A 927 -16.51 30.99 29.46
N ALA A 928 -15.88 30.82 28.30
CA ALA A 928 -15.31 31.95 27.56
C ALA A 928 -16.39 32.45 26.59
N THR A 929 -16.84 33.68 26.75
CA THR A 929 -17.72 34.35 25.79
C THR A 929 -16.88 35.33 24.98
N ILE A 930 -16.65 35.04 23.71
CA ILE A 930 -15.80 35.85 22.84
C ILE A 930 -16.69 36.68 21.93
N TYR A 931 -16.57 38.00 22.05
CA TYR A 931 -17.16 38.97 21.14
C TYR A 931 -16.10 39.41 20.12
N TYR A 932 -16.35 39.18 18.85
CA TYR A 932 -15.40 39.42 17.77
C TYR A 932 -15.96 40.44 16.76
N LYS A 933 -15.22 41.51 16.52
CA LYS A 933 -15.54 42.55 15.54
C LYS A 933 -14.40 42.71 14.55
N ASN A 934 -14.70 42.38 13.30
CA ASN A 934 -13.87 42.64 12.13
C ASN A 934 -14.81 42.91 10.95
N ASP A 935 -14.88 44.18 10.53
CA ASP A 935 -15.82 44.63 9.51
C ASP A 935 -15.45 44.11 8.10
N SER A 936 -14.25 43.52 7.93
CA SER A 936 -13.79 42.91 6.68
C SER A 936 -14.32 41.49 6.47
N PHE A 937 -14.85 40.83 7.51
CA PHE A 937 -15.34 39.45 7.44
C PHE A 937 -16.88 39.39 7.45
N ALA A 938 -17.46 38.98 6.32
CA ALA A 938 -18.91 38.80 6.17
C ALA A 938 -19.44 37.64 7.03
N SER A 939 -18.74 36.50 7.02
CA SER A 939 -18.95 35.36 7.94
C SER A 939 -17.76 35.24 8.87
N LYS A 940 -17.97 34.86 10.13
CA LYS A 940 -16.92 34.81 11.16
C LYS A 940 -16.92 33.45 11.86
N TYR A 941 -15.78 32.77 11.85
CA TYR A 941 -15.56 31.48 12.49
C TYR A 941 -14.46 31.58 13.53
N ILE A 942 -14.59 30.82 14.62
CA ILE A 942 -13.56 30.64 15.64
C ILE A 942 -13.01 29.21 15.58
N TYR A 943 -11.71 29.09 15.31
CA TYR A 943 -10.96 27.83 15.26
C TYR A 943 -10.05 27.76 16.48
N TYR A 944 -10.26 26.80 17.39
CA TYR A 944 -9.63 26.85 18.72
C TYR A 944 -9.19 25.49 19.28
N LYS A 945 -8.38 25.56 20.35
CA LYS A 945 -8.08 24.47 21.28
C LYS A 945 -8.13 24.98 22.72
N LEU A 946 -8.60 24.18 23.67
CA LEU A 946 -8.59 24.54 25.09
C LEU A 946 -7.16 24.51 25.65
N ASP A 947 -6.90 25.32 26.69
CA ASP A 947 -5.61 25.29 27.37
C ASP A 947 -5.30 23.89 27.93
N GLY A 948 -4.10 23.38 27.64
CA GLY A 948 -3.69 22.01 27.99
C GLY A 948 -4.11 20.93 26.99
N ALA A 949 -4.93 21.24 26.00
CA ALA A 949 -5.29 20.31 24.92
C ALA A 949 -4.26 20.33 23.76
N SER A 950 -4.02 19.17 23.15
CA SER A 950 -3.15 19.01 21.98
C SER A 950 -3.88 19.12 20.64
N THR A 951 -5.21 19.02 20.64
CA THR A 951 -6.07 18.98 19.44
C THR A 951 -6.81 20.29 19.21
N TRP A 952 -6.89 20.72 17.95
CA TRP A 952 -7.71 21.85 17.50
C TRP A 952 -9.08 21.36 16.99
N THR A 953 -10.07 22.24 16.96
CA THR A 953 -11.32 22.04 16.21
C THR A 953 -11.05 21.76 14.72
N THR A 954 -11.98 21.20 13.96
CA THR A 954 -11.83 21.01 12.50
C THR A 954 -12.03 22.32 11.74
N SER A 955 -11.16 22.62 10.75
CA SER A 955 -11.28 23.82 9.90
C SER A 955 -12.59 23.82 9.10
N PRO A 956 -13.35 24.93 9.01
CA PRO A 956 -13.00 26.31 9.40
C PRO A 956 -13.24 26.67 10.88
N GLY A 957 -13.62 25.73 11.75
CA GLY A 957 -13.95 25.98 13.15
C GLY A 957 -15.45 26.19 13.39
N VAL A 958 -15.82 26.76 14.53
CA VAL A 958 -17.21 27.00 14.93
C VAL A 958 -17.68 28.34 14.39
N GLN A 959 -18.83 28.36 13.71
CA GLN A 959 -19.43 29.61 13.22
C GLN A 959 -19.93 30.47 14.39
N MET A 960 -19.57 31.76 14.40
CA MET A 960 -20.00 32.68 15.45
C MET A 960 -21.38 33.28 15.13
N ASN A 961 -22.20 33.46 16.17
CA ASN A 961 -23.55 34.02 16.05
C ASN A 961 -23.51 35.55 16.03
N SER A 962 -24.59 36.21 15.57
CA SER A 962 -24.74 37.67 15.72
C SER A 962 -24.89 38.05 17.21
N SER A 963 -24.22 39.14 17.63
CA SER A 963 -24.30 39.66 19.00
C SER A 963 -25.42 40.72 19.15
N SER A 964 -25.85 40.97 20.39
CA SER A 964 -26.66 42.14 20.76
C SER A 964 -25.88 43.46 20.70
N TYR A 965 -24.55 43.40 20.76
CA TYR A 965 -23.66 44.55 20.57
C TYR A 965 -23.45 44.80 19.07
N SER A 966 -23.85 45.97 18.59
CA SER A 966 -23.82 46.32 17.16
C SER A 966 -22.42 46.13 16.55
N GLY A 967 -22.35 45.34 15.47
CA GLY A 967 -21.11 45.03 14.74
C GLY A 967 -20.29 43.86 15.29
N TYR A 968 -20.68 43.23 16.41
CA TYR A 968 -19.98 42.08 16.97
C TYR A 968 -20.65 40.75 16.59
N SER A 969 -19.84 39.71 16.40
CA SER A 969 -20.26 38.31 16.48
C SER A 969 -19.85 37.70 17.81
N VAL A 970 -20.60 36.73 18.32
CA VAL A 970 -20.36 36.13 19.63
C VAL A 970 -20.32 34.61 19.56
N ALA A 971 -19.40 34.00 20.31
CA ALA A 971 -19.38 32.57 20.59
C ALA A 971 -19.12 32.35 22.08
N THR A 972 -19.91 31.46 22.70
CA THR A 972 -19.72 31.04 24.09
C THR A 972 -19.22 29.61 24.12
N ILE A 973 -18.00 29.43 24.60
CA ILE A 973 -17.31 28.14 24.67
C ILE A 973 -17.31 27.66 26.12
N GLN A 974 -17.75 26.43 26.34
CA GLN A 974 -17.68 25.77 27.64
C GLN A 974 -16.23 25.36 27.92
N LEU A 975 -15.66 25.87 29.00
CA LEU A 975 -14.26 25.62 29.35
C LEU A 975 -14.08 24.43 30.31
N GLY A 976 -15.13 24.04 31.03
CA GLY A 976 -15.01 23.06 32.11
C GLY A 976 -14.02 23.56 33.18
N THR A 977 -12.90 22.84 33.35
CA THR A 977 -11.81 23.21 34.27
C THR A 977 -10.67 23.98 33.59
N ALA A 978 -10.71 24.16 32.26
CA ALA A 978 -9.68 24.89 31.54
C ALA A 978 -9.71 26.38 31.92
N THR A 979 -8.52 26.97 32.05
CA THR A 979 -8.37 28.40 32.40
C THR A 979 -8.61 29.33 31.21
N GLY A 980 -8.71 28.77 30.00
CA GLY A 980 -8.82 29.51 28.76
C GLY A 980 -8.74 28.64 27.51
N LEU A 981 -8.59 29.29 26.37
CA LEU A 981 -8.42 28.67 25.06
C LEU A 981 -7.49 29.50 24.17
N THR A 982 -6.82 28.82 23.24
CA THR A 982 -6.08 29.45 22.13
C THR A 982 -6.91 29.36 20.85
N ALA A 983 -7.07 30.46 20.11
CA ALA A 983 -7.93 30.54 18.93
C ALA A 983 -7.38 31.40 17.78
N ALA A 984 -7.82 31.09 16.56
CA ALA A 984 -7.68 31.91 15.36
C ALA A 984 -9.06 32.14 14.73
N PHE A 985 -9.21 33.21 13.96
CA PHE A 985 -10.48 33.56 13.31
C PHE A 985 -10.35 33.50 11.79
N ASN A 986 -11.43 33.19 11.08
CA ASN A 986 -11.44 33.16 9.61
C ASN A 986 -12.83 33.46 9.03
N ASN A 987 -12.86 33.66 7.71
CA ASN A 987 -14.09 33.96 6.96
C ASN A 987 -14.80 32.74 6.35
N GLY A 988 -14.34 31.52 6.63
CA GLY A 988 -14.86 30.27 6.04
C GLY A 988 -14.34 29.95 4.64
N SER A 989 -13.56 30.84 4.00
CA SER A 989 -13.02 30.67 2.64
C SER A 989 -11.48 30.83 2.56
N GLY A 990 -10.78 30.62 3.68
CA GLY A 990 -9.31 30.55 3.73
C GLY A 990 -8.58 31.86 4.06
N THR A 991 -9.29 32.96 4.38
CA THR A 991 -8.66 34.18 4.91
C THR A 991 -8.65 34.15 6.44
N TRP A 992 -7.49 34.37 7.05
CA TRP A 992 -7.25 34.20 8.48
C TRP A 992 -6.92 35.51 9.19
N ASP A 993 -7.41 35.63 10.42
CA ASP A 993 -7.06 36.64 11.40
C ASP A 993 -6.42 35.92 12.61
N ASN A 994 -5.09 35.94 12.65
CA ASN A 994 -4.28 35.12 13.56
C ASN A 994 -3.10 35.88 14.21
N ASN A 995 -3.27 37.19 14.46
CA ASN A 995 -2.29 38.02 15.17
C ASN A 995 -0.85 37.94 14.60
N GLY A 996 -0.70 37.98 13.27
CA GLY A 996 0.62 37.86 12.64
C GLY A 996 1.29 36.49 12.87
N SER A 997 0.52 35.41 12.80
CA SER A 997 0.91 33.99 13.00
C SER A 997 0.95 33.47 14.45
N ASN A 998 0.65 34.28 15.46
CA ASN A 998 0.77 33.88 16.88
C ASN A 998 -0.53 33.39 17.54
N ASN A 999 -1.69 33.44 16.86
CA ASN A 999 -3.02 33.14 17.42
C ASN A 999 -3.38 34.01 18.66
N TYR A 1000 -4.64 33.98 19.08
CA TYR A 1000 -5.16 34.71 20.23
C TYR A 1000 -5.38 33.77 21.42
N HIS A 1001 -5.19 34.26 22.64
CA HIS A 1001 -5.49 33.52 23.87
C HIS A 1001 -6.61 34.20 24.63
N PHE A 1002 -7.58 33.43 25.12
CA PHE A 1002 -8.77 33.90 25.83
C PHE A 1002 -8.91 33.18 27.16
N GLY A 1003 -9.07 33.93 28.26
CA GLY A 1003 -9.38 33.36 29.58
C GLY A 1003 -10.87 33.10 29.79
N THR A 1004 -11.23 32.71 31.02
CA THR A 1004 -12.64 32.59 31.45
C THR A 1004 -13.35 33.95 31.48
N GLY A 1005 -14.65 33.95 31.20
CA GLY A 1005 -15.49 35.15 31.19
C GLY A 1005 -15.66 35.74 29.80
N ALA A 1006 -16.22 36.94 29.73
CA ALA A 1006 -16.36 37.64 28.45
C ALA A 1006 -15.01 38.24 28.02
N SER A 1007 -14.74 38.24 26.72
CA SER A 1007 -13.61 38.95 26.10
C SER A 1007 -14.05 39.53 24.78
N SER A 1008 -13.48 40.68 24.42
CA SER A 1008 -13.80 41.37 23.18
C SER A 1008 -12.54 41.51 22.33
N LEU A 1009 -12.58 41.02 21.09
CA LEU A 1009 -11.50 41.14 20.11
C LEU A 1009 -11.94 42.11 19.00
N VAL A 1010 -11.25 43.23 18.88
CA VAL A 1010 -11.59 44.30 17.92
C VAL A 1010 -10.36 44.62 17.09
N ASN A 1011 -10.43 44.34 15.78
CA ASN A 1011 -9.35 44.63 14.83
C ASN A 1011 -7.95 44.16 15.33
N GLY A 1012 -7.89 42.96 15.90
CA GLY A 1012 -6.67 42.34 16.42
C GLY A 1012 -6.27 42.73 17.86
N ASN A 1013 -7.00 43.61 18.54
CA ASN A 1013 -6.75 43.98 19.93
C ASN A 1013 -7.71 43.27 20.89
N LEU A 1014 -7.16 42.61 21.91
CA LEU A 1014 -7.91 41.84 22.90
C LEU A 1014 -8.19 42.66 24.16
N TYR A 1015 -9.46 42.70 24.56
CA TYR A 1015 -9.96 43.37 25.75
C TYR A 1015 -10.67 42.36 26.65
N SER A 1016 -10.54 42.54 27.96
CA SER A 1016 -11.31 41.76 28.94
C SER A 1016 -12.74 42.31 29.08
N GLY A 1017 -13.71 41.40 29.23
CA GLY A 1017 -15.12 41.72 29.42
C GLY A 1017 -15.96 41.76 28.16
N GLU A 1018 -17.28 41.92 28.36
CA GLU A 1018 -18.23 42.22 27.29
C GLU A 1018 -17.86 43.57 26.65
N PRO A 1019 -18.22 43.81 25.38
CA PRO A 1019 -17.98 45.08 24.72
C PRO A 1019 -18.47 46.23 25.60
N GLN A 1020 -17.55 46.98 26.19
CA GLN A 1020 -17.90 48.11 27.03
C GLN A 1020 -18.41 49.23 26.13
N SER A 1021 -19.49 49.90 26.55
CA SER A 1021 -19.83 51.19 25.97
C SER A 1021 -18.66 52.13 26.20
N ASP A 1022 -18.20 52.78 25.15
CA ASP A 1022 -17.08 53.71 25.23
C ASP A 1022 -17.35 54.79 26.30
N SER A 1023 -16.48 54.90 27.31
CA SER A 1023 -16.67 55.81 28.45
C SER A 1023 -15.35 56.39 28.97
N VAL A 1024 -15.42 57.59 29.55
CA VAL A 1024 -14.27 58.32 30.08
C VAL A 1024 -14.58 58.83 31.48
N THR A 1025 -13.79 58.42 32.46
CA THR A 1025 -13.76 58.96 33.83
C THR A 1025 -12.78 60.12 33.93
N PHE A 1026 -13.28 61.32 34.21
CA PHE A 1026 -12.45 62.46 34.55
C PHE A 1026 -12.23 62.48 36.06
N ARG A 1027 -10.97 62.39 36.50
CA ARG A 1027 -10.57 62.60 37.89
C ARG A 1027 -9.87 63.94 38.01
N VAL A 1028 -10.41 64.81 38.83
CA VAL A 1028 -10.09 66.24 38.85
C VAL A 1028 -9.60 66.61 40.24
N THR A 1029 -8.30 66.86 40.35
CA THR A 1029 -7.71 67.46 41.53
C THR A 1029 -7.97 68.95 41.48
N VAL A 1030 -8.54 69.50 42.54
CA VAL A 1030 -8.90 70.91 42.65
C VAL A 1030 -8.00 71.61 43.69
N PRO A 1031 -7.81 72.94 43.62
CA PRO A 1031 -6.91 73.63 44.53
C PRO A 1031 -7.46 73.62 45.97
N SER A 1032 -6.58 73.73 46.97
CA SER A 1032 -6.92 73.59 48.39
C SER A 1032 -7.92 74.63 48.90
N ASN A 1033 -8.01 75.79 48.25
CA ASN A 1033 -9.00 76.83 48.55
C ASN A 1033 -10.39 76.55 47.96
N THR A 1034 -10.61 75.41 47.30
CA THR A 1034 -11.93 74.99 46.82
C THR A 1034 -12.88 74.79 48.01
N PRO A 1035 -14.04 75.48 48.08
CA PRO A 1035 -14.95 75.39 49.20
C PRO A 1035 -15.35 73.93 49.47
N ALA A 1036 -15.29 73.53 50.74
CA ALA A 1036 -15.48 72.15 51.14
C ALA A 1036 -16.86 71.57 50.74
N SER A 1037 -17.89 72.42 50.65
CA SER A 1037 -19.27 72.08 50.26
C SER A 1037 -19.65 72.54 48.83
N GLY A 1038 -18.72 73.12 48.06
CA GLY A 1038 -19.01 73.67 46.75
C GLY A 1038 -19.08 72.59 45.66
N PRO A 1039 -20.10 72.59 44.78
CA PRO A 1039 -20.18 71.62 43.68
C PRO A 1039 -19.14 71.92 42.60
N VAL A 1040 -18.62 70.88 41.94
CA VAL A 1040 -17.75 70.99 40.76
C VAL A 1040 -18.46 70.30 39.60
N TYR A 1041 -18.43 70.88 38.42
CA TYR A 1041 -19.08 70.36 37.21
C TYR A 1041 -18.08 70.25 36.06
N ILE A 1042 -18.35 69.34 35.12
CA ILE A 1042 -17.74 69.34 33.80
C ILE A 1042 -18.74 69.89 32.79
N SER A 1043 -18.28 70.74 31.89
CA SER A 1043 -19.10 71.35 30.84
C SER A 1043 -18.39 71.27 29.50
N GLY A 1044 -19.08 70.87 28.44
CA GLY A 1044 -18.46 70.59 27.16
C GLY A 1044 -19.44 70.33 26.03
N SER A 1045 -18.88 69.90 24.89
CA SER A 1045 -19.66 69.56 23.68
C SER A 1045 -20.77 68.53 23.91
N PHE A 1046 -20.64 67.66 24.91
CA PHE A 1046 -21.60 66.59 25.23
C PHE A 1046 -22.79 67.04 26.10
N ASN A 1047 -22.74 68.24 26.72
CA ASN A 1047 -23.85 68.79 27.49
C ASN A 1047 -24.24 70.21 27.05
N SER A 1048 -23.93 70.53 25.79
CA SER A 1048 -24.19 71.85 25.21
C SER A 1048 -23.61 73.02 26.02
N TRP A 1049 -22.47 72.81 26.69
CA TRP A 1049 -21.77 73.82 27.50
C TRP A 1049 -22.59 74.42 28.65
N ASN A 1050 -23.51 73.66 29.25
CA ASN A 1050 -24.18 74.09 30.48
C ASN A 1050 -23.22 73.96 31.68
N ALA A 1051 -22.95 75.07 32.38
CA ALA A 1051 -21.95 75.15 33.46
C ALA A 1051 -22.42 74.65 34.84
N ALA A 1052 -23.70 74.32 34.99
CA ALA A 1052 -24.30 73.89 36.26
C ALA A 1052 -25.22 72.68 36.08
N ASP A 1053 -25.03 71.92 35.00
CA ASP A 1053 -25.86 70.76 34.71
C ASP A 1053 -25.62 69.68 35.77
N SER A 1054 -26.65 69.41 36.58
CA SER A 1054 -26.59 68.43 37.66
C SER A 1054 -26.24 67.02 37.16
N ALA A 1055 -26.54 66.67 35.91
CA ALA A 1055 -26.14 65.39 35.33
C ALA A 1055 -24.62 65.28 35.12
N TYR A 1056 -23.92 66.42 35.07
CA TYR A 1056 -22.48 66.52 34.84
C TYR A 1056 -21.74 67.08 36.07
N GLN A 1057 -22.37 67.02 37.24
CA GLN A 1057 -21.74 67.35 38.51
C GLN A 1057 -20.78 66.24 38.92
N LEU A 1058 -19.53 66.62 39.23
CA LEU A 1058 -18.53 65.72 39.75
C LEU A 1058 -18.79 65.44 41.24
N THR A 1059 -18.50 64.21 41.62
CA THR A 1059 -18.59 63.75 43.01
C THR A 1059 -17.21 63.81 43.65
N LYS A 1060 -17.12 64.41 44.85
CA LYS A 1060 -15.88 64.47 45.62
C LYS A 1060 -15.61 63.13 46.30
N GLY A 1061 -14.47 62.52 45.97
CA GLY A 1061 -13.97 61.33 46.63
C GLY A 1061 -13.44 61.62 48.04
N SER A 1062 -13.29 60.56 48.84
CA SER A 1062 -12.68 60.61 50.17
C SER A 1062 -11.20 61.01 50.15
N ASP A 1063 -10.54 60.89 49.01
CA ASP A 1063 -9.18 61.36 48.74
C ASP A 1063 -9.11 62.86 48.35
N GLY A 1064 -10.26 63.54 48.34
CA GLY A 1064 -10.38 64.96 47.99
C GLY A 1064 -10.46 65.24 46.48
N VAL A 1065 -10.38 64.21 45.62
CA VAL A 1065 -10.42 64.33 44.16
C VAL A 1065 -11.86 64.26 43.66
N TYR A 1066 -12.26 65.16 42.76
CA TYR A 1066 -13.58 65.15 42.15
C TYR A 1066 -13.61 64.20 40.95
N SER A 1067 -14.70 63.47 40.74
CA SER A 1067 -14.79 62.57 39.59
C SER A 1067 -16.17 62.48 38.95
N ILE A 1068 -16.18 62.23 37.63
CA ILE A 1068 -17.38 61.88 36.85
C ILE A 1068 -17.01 60.95 35.71
N THR A 1069 -17.90 60.02 35.36
CA THR A 1069 -17.75 59.12 34.22
C THR A 1069 -18.80 59.45 33.17
N LEU A 1070 -18.36 59.67 31.92
CA LEU A 1070 -19.21 60.03 30.79
C LEU A 1070 -19.14 58.95 29.71
N ASN A 1071 -20.26 58.64 29.06
CA ASN A 1071 -20.29 57.74 27.90
C ASN A 1071 -19.92 58.54 26.64
N LEU A 1072 -18.70 58.37 26.15
CA LEU A 1072 -18.15 59.10 25.01
C LEU A 1072 -17.66 58.11 23.95
N PRO A 1073 -18.30 58.07 22.76
CA PRO A 1073 -17.96 57.13 21.69
C PRO A 1073 -16.48 57.16 21.27
N ALA A 1074 -15.92 55.98 20.99
CA ALA A 1074 -14.55 55.82 20.48
C ALA A 1074 -14.35 56.66 19.21
N GLY A 1075 -13.18 57.28 19.09
CA GLY A 1075 -12.78 58.04 17.90
C GLY A 1075 -13.48 59.40 17.74
N THR A 1076 -14.44 59.78 18.59
CA THR A 1076 -15.13 61.07 18.51
C THR A 1076 -14.51 62.10 19.45
N ALA A 1077 -13.87 63.13 18.90
CA ALA A 1077 -13.24 64.18 19.69
C ALA A 1077 -14.27 65.02 20.45
N VAL A 1078 -14.09 65.18 21.77
CA VAL A 1078 -14.90 66.05 22.63
C VAL A 1078 -14.08 67.21 23.19
N THR A 1079 -14.74 68.34 23.42
CA THR A 1079 -14.14 69.51 24.08
C THR A 1079 -14.85 69.84 25.39
N TYR A 1080 -14.11 70.28 26.42
CA TYR A 1080 -14.64 70.46 27.78
C TYR A 1080 -13.83 71.42 28.69
N LYS A 1081 -14.44 71.81 29.82
CA LYS A 1081 -13.89 72.60 30.94
C LYS A 1081 -14.54 72.23 32.28
N PHE A 1082 -13.93 72.65 33.40
CA PHE A 1082 -14.48 72.49 34.75
C PHE A 1082 -14.96 73.81 35.36
N THR A 1083 -16.07 73.77 36.10
CA THR A 1083 -16.68 74.94 36.77
C THR A 1083 -17.12 74.59 38.20
N ARG A 1084 -17.46 75.60 39.01
CA ARG A 1084 -18.18 75.43 40.28
C ARG A 1084 -19.63 75.90 40.21
N GLY A 1085 -20.32 75.58 39.11
CA GLY A 1085 -21.75 75.90 38.91
C GLY A 1085 -22.02 77.23 38.20
N SER A 1086 -20.99 77.95 37.77
CA SER A 1086 -21.11 79.17 36.95
C SER A 1086 -19.85 79.36 36.10
N TRP A 1087 -19.97 80.06 34.98
CA TRP A 1087 -18.81 80.47 34.17
C TRP A 1087 -17.93 81.51 34.87
N THR A 1088 -18.44 82.20 35.90
CA THR A 1088 -17.62 83.07 36.76
C THR A 1088 -16.69 82.27 37.69
N SER A 1089 -16.97 80.99 37.93
CA SER A 1089 -16.21 80.08 38.78
C SER A 1089 -15.58 78.92 38.00
N VAL A 1090 -15.24 79.18 36.73
CA VAL A 1090 -14.54 78.25 35.82
C VAL A 1090 -13.06 78.10 36.19
N GLU A 1091 -12.44 76.99 35.79
CA GLU A 1091 -10.99 76.81 35.89
C GLU A 1091 -10.22 77.93 35.15
N SER A 1092 -9.12 78.38 35.76
CA SER A 1092 -8.20 79.37 35.22
C SER A 1092 -6.74 78.90 35.36
N THR A 1093 -5.81 79.54 34.66
CA THR A 1093 -4.38 79.29 34.87
C THR A 1093 -3.99 79.67 36.31
N SER A 1094 -2.80 79.23 36.75
CA SER A 1094 -2.26 79.59 38.06
C SER A 1094 -2.12 81.11 38.27
N SER A 1095 -1.98 81.89 37.19
CA SER A 1095 -1.94 83.36 37.19
C SER A 1095 -3.31 84.04 37.13
N GLY A 1096 -4.41 83.28 37.08
CA GLY A 1096 -5.78 83.78 36.98
C GLY A 1096 -6.26 84.11 35.55
N ALA A 1097 -5.49 83.77 34.51
CA ALA A 1097 -5.90 83.98 33.12
C ALA A 1097 -6.83 82.84 32.63
N ASP A 1098 -7.64 83.12 31.60
CA ASP A 1098 -8.55 82.12 31.02
C ASP A 1098 -7.78 80.97 30.35
N ILE A 1099 -8.22 79.73 30.57
CA ILE A 1099 -7.69 78.53 29.90
C ILE A 1099 -8.50 78.29 28.62
N SER A 1100 -7.85 77.80 27.55
CA SER A 1100 -8.56 77.29 26.36
C SER A 1100 -9.36 76.01 26.68
N ASN A 1101 -10.34 75.66 25.85
CA ASN A 1101 -11.10 74.42 26.04
C ASN A 1101 -10.17 73.21 25.89
N ARG A 1102 -10.30 72.22 26.77
CA ARG A 1102 -9.55 70.96 26.71
C ARG A 1102 -10.18 70.07 25.64
N THR A 1103 -9.39 69.18 25.03
CA THR A 1103 -9.87 68.22 24.00
C THR A 1103 -9.45 66.80 24.36
N LEU A 1104 -10.33 65.84 24.13
CA LEU A 1104 -10.07 64.40 24.27
C LEU A 1104 -10.70 63.63 23.12
N THR A 1105 -9.97 62.69 22.52
CA THR A 1105 -10.52 61.69 21.60
C THR A 1105 -10.47 60.32 22.29
N PRO A 1106 -11.61 59.72 22.66
CA PRO A 1106 -11.62 58.43 23.32
C PRO A 1106 -11.05 57.33 22.42
N SER A 1107 -10.22 56.44 22.94
CA SER A 1107 -9.65 55.32 22.18
C SER A 1107 -10.59 54.10 22.09
N GLY A 1108 -11.78 54.21 22.69
CA GLY A 1108 -12.72 53.11 22.88
C GLY A 1108 -12.48 52.33 24.18
N GLY A 1109 -13.57 51.80 24.74
CA GLY A 1109 -13.61 51.21 26.08
C GLY A 1109 -13.50 52.25 27.21
N PRO A 1110 -13.42 51.81 28.48
CA PRO A 1110 -13.32 52.70 29.65
C PRO A 1110 -11.94 53.35 29.75
N GLN A 1111 -11.88 54.66 29.90
CA GLN A 1111 -10.64 55.43 30.06
C GLN A 1111 -10.68 56.30 31.32
N THR A 1112 -9.54 56.56 31.95
CA THR A 1112 -9.44 57.55 33.03
C THR A 1112 -8.49 58.67 32.65
N VAL A 1113 -8.95 59.91 32.76
CA VAL A 1113 -8.16 61.11 32.50
C VAL A 1113 -7.98 61.86 33.82
N GLN A 1114 -6.73 61.99 34.25
CA GLN A 1114 -6.37 62.79 35.41
C GLN A 1114 -6.21 64.25 34.98
N ILE A 1115 -6.91 65.15 35.64
CA ILE A 1115 -6.88 66.58 35.40
C ILE A 1115 -6.59 67.28 36.71
N THR A 1116 -5.79 68.34 36.65
CA THR A 1116 -5.62 69.27 37.76
C THR A 1116 -6.19 70.62 37.34
N VAL A 1117 -7.13 71.12 38.13
CA VAL A 1117 -7.55 72.52 38.11
C VAL A 1117 -6.57 73.28 39.01
N ALA A 1118 -5.81 74.20 38.43
CA ALA A 1118 -4.78 74.94 39.18
C ALA A 1118 -5.39 76.03 40.06
N ARG A 1119 -6.44 76.71 39.57
CA ARG A 1119 -7.12 77.83 40.22
C ARG A 1119 -8.56 77.93 39.72
N TRP A 1120 -9.45 78.48 40.55
CA TRP A 1120 -10.79 78.91 40.13
C TRP A 1120 -10.77 80.40 39.85
N LYS A 1121 -11.42 80.86 38.78
CA LYS A 1121 -11.38 82.26 38.37
C LYS A 1121 -11.83 83.25 39.44
N ASP A 1122 -12.71 82.82 40.34
CA ASP A 1122 -13.29 83.61 41.43
C ASP A 1122 -12.63 83.41 42.81
N LEU A 1123 -11.58 82.58 42.94
CA LEU A 1123 -10.85 82.30 44.19
C LEU A 1123 -9.35 82.48 44.08
#